data_AF-A0A8G1ZVF8-F1
#
_entry.id   AF-A0A8G1ZVF8-F1
#
_cell.length_a   1.000
_cell.length_b   1.000
_cell.length_c   1.000
_cell.angle_alpha   90.00
_cell.angle_beta   90.00
_cell.angle_gamma   90.00
#
_symmetry.space_group_name_H-M   'P 1'
#
loop_
_entity.id
_entity.type
_entity.pdbx_description
1 polymer ?
#
loop_
_entity_poly.entity_id
_entity_poly.type
_entity_poly.pdbx_seq_one_letter_code
_entity_poly.pdbx_strand_id
1 'polypeptide(L)'
;MIALVAAHFVLAMCARPLVRWLGTRAFLVLALPPLAATVWAVAQLGDTADGASTDWNWEWIPAYEVSLALRLDALSELMVLLAAGIGTLVLVYCVRYFHDGTRGLSRFAGTLLAFAGAMLGLVLADDLILLYVFWEITSVLSFLLIGHGSEYKQNRRSALQALTVTTLGGLVMLVGFLMLGHVTGTYRISEILASPPPSSTLLEIAAVLILCGAFSKSAIWPFSMWLPNAMAAPTPVSAYLHAAAMVKAGIYLVARLTPAFGDLSLWRPPILVLGCATMLLGGWRSLRLHDLKLVLAYGTVSQLGFLIVLAGDGKYDVGLAAVTMILAHAVFKAPLFLVTGIIDHATGTRDLRRLSGVGRTLPWVAGTAVVAALSMAALPPMLGFAAKEAAFESLLEGDTPDLWALGVIVVGSALTTAYSLRFVWGAFARKTGVPDTAAQKVGWLFLGPAAILAVCGLVLGPGVSSAEDLFATYAAQYTVPANPYHLALWHGFGTALGLSVVAWVAGVLLFLARKEVRTLSRRIAWPTADAVYGQVLLGLERVSLQVTGFVQRGSLSVYLAVTLLVMLAGQLAVLVTDQPWDGARAPARWDSPLQGAIAVLTCAAALMCLTVSRRMKGVVLAGLTGYGAALLFVLQGAPDLALTQFGVETVSMIVFILVLRRMPVHFEESFSPWRRWARIPVALASSLVVAVAVWVAASARTARPDGEPMVTEVAHHGLKNVVATILVDLRSWDTMGESAVLAAAAVGVTSLIFLHRRTDSAGQEIPYDRTIWSLSSRGVGRPGPGPDSTRERTWLAAGRSLAPEHRSVVFEVLARLIFHPILVLSVYLLFCAENLPGGGFIGGLVAGVALIVRYLAGGRFELAEAAPRQPGLFTGLGLFVMTAVALLGLIDGTVLHAFEYHGHLPLFGEYHLATPVLFDFGVYLLVLGVVLDIVRALGAKVDRQIERAAAEGTAGVRGVLSTRSGEDPTDPATGGGDGR
;
A
#
# COMPACT_ATOMS: atom_id res chain seq x y z
N MET A 1 -7.25 29.41 22.49
CA MET A 1 -7.62 28.45 21.42
C MET A 1 -6.98 27.08 21.58
N ILE A 2 -5.65 26.92 21.42
CA ILE A 2 -5.00 25.59 21.42
C ILE A 2 -5.28 24.76 22.68
N ALA A 3 -5.32 25.40 23.86
CA ALA A 3 -5.65 24.74 25.12
C ALA A 3 -7.06 24.10 25.13
N LEU A 4 -8.04 24.74 24.47
CA LEU A 4 -9.40 24.19 24.34
C LEU A 4 -9.39 22.94 23.45
N VAL A 5 -8.69 22.99 22.32
CA VAL A 5 -8.53 21.83 21.42
C VAL A 5 -7.83 20.68 22.16
N ALA A 6 -6.71 20.96 22.83
CA ALA A 6 -5.96 19.97 23.61
C ALA A 6 -6.80 19.35 24.74
N ALA A 7 -7.61 20.15 25.45
CA ALA A 7 -8.48 19.67 26.53
C ALA A 7 -9.48 18.59 26.05
N HIS A 8 -10.00 18.70 24.82
CA HIS A 8 -10.87 17.67 24.25
C HIS A 8 -10.13 16.34 24.08
N PHE A 9 -8.93 16.35 23.51
CA PHE A 9 -8.17 15.13 23.27
C PHE A 9 -7.63 14.50 24.56
N VAL A 10 -7.10 15.32 25.49
CA VAL A 10 -6.60 14.84 26.78
C VAL A 10 -7.73 14.18 27.57
N LEU A 11 -8.89 14.83 27.68
CA LEU A 11 -10.02 14.26 28.43
C LEU A 11 -10.65 13.06 27.70
N ALA A 12 -10.61 13.02 26.36
CA ALA A 12 -11.02 11.85 25.58
C ALA A 12 -10.15 10.61 25.89
N MET A 13 -8.84 10.78 26.10
CA MET A 13 -7.95 9.69 26.54
C MET A 13 -8.32 9.17 27.94
N CYS A 14 -8.81 10.06 28.81
CA CYS A 14 -9.32 9.72 30.13
C CYS A 14 -10.74 9.12 30.14
N ALA A 15 -11.39 8.93 28.99
CA ALA A 15 -12.77 8.42 28.94
C ALA A 15 -12.92 7.01 29.54
N ARG A 16 -11.90 6.14 29.39
CA ARG A 16 -11.94 4.78 29.95
C ARG A 16 -11.96 4.74 31.48
N PRO A 17 -11.05 5.40 32.21
CA PRO A 17 -11.15 5.46 33.67
C PRO A 17 -12.41 6.20 34.13
N LEU A 18 -12.80 7.30 33.47
CA LEU A 18 -14.02 8.06 33.83
C LEU A 18 -15.29 7.22 33.73
N VAL A 19 -15.50 6.50 32.62
CA VAL A 19 -16.68 5.64 32.43
C VAL A 19 -16.65 4.45 33.40
N ARG A 20 -15.47 3.94 33.78
CA ARG A 20 -15.37 2.89 34.80
C ARG A 20 -15.81 3.37 36.19
N TRP A 21 -15.53 4.62 36.54
CA TRP A 21 -15.80 5.15 37.89
C TRP A 21 -17.20 5.76 38.00
N LEU A 22 -17.66 6.47 36.96
CA LEU A 22 -18.89 7.26 36.97
C LEU A 22 -20.01 6.66 36.11
N GLY A 23 -19.76 5.55 35.39
CA GLY A 23 -20.72 4.98 34.45
C GLY A 23 -21.11 5.98 33.35
N THR A 24 -22.39 6.08 33.04
CA THR A 24 -22.93 7.06 32.08
C THR A 24 -22.81 8.51 32.58
N ARG A 25 -22.63 8.77 33.88
CA ARG A 25 -22.42 10.14 34.39
C ARG A 25 -21.07 10.72 33.95
N ALA A 26 -20.14 9.88 33.48
CA ALA A 26 -18.90 10.33 32.87
C ALA A 26 -19.13 11.32 31.72
N PHE A 27 -20.24 11.19 30.97
CA PHE A 27 -20.56 12.12 29.88
C PHE A 27 -20.75 13.58 30.35
N LEU A 28 -21.14 13.82 31.60
CA LEU A 28 -21.22 15.18 32.15
C LEU A 28 -19.84 15.80 32.32
N VAL A 29 -18.86 15.02 32.77
CA VAL A 29 -17.46 15.45 32.86
C VAL A 29 -16.88 15.66 31.47
N LEU A 30 -17.16 14.74 30.54
CA LEU A 30 -16.74 14.85 29.14
C LEU A 30 -17.39 16.03 28.41
N ALA A 31 -18.51 16.57 28.90
CA ALA A 31 -19.15 17.76 28.35
C ALA A 31 -18.46 19.07 28.77
N LEU A 32 -17.51 19.05 29.72
CA LEU A 32 -16.85 20.26 30.21
C LEU A 32 -15.97 20.94 29.14
N PRO A 33 -15.11 20.25 28.35
CA PRO A 33 -14.33 20.91 27.30
C PRO A 33 -15.17 21.63 26.23
N PRO A 34 -16.21 21.02 25.63
CA PRO A 34 -17.04 21.73 24.66
C PRO A 34 -17.89 22.82 25.33
N LEU A 35 -18.29 22.67 26.60
CA LEU A 35 -18.96 23.74 27.33
C LEU A 35 -18.01 24.94 27.51
N ALA A 36 -16.76 24.70 27.91
CA ALA A 36 -15.74 25.74 28.06
C ALA A 36 -15.47 26.46 26.73
N ALA A 37 -15.40 25.72 25.62
CA ALA A 37 -15.27 26.32 24.29
C ALA A 37 -16.50 27.16 23.89
N THR A 38 -17.71 26.72 24.26
CA THR A 38 -18.94 27.49 24.04
C THR A 38 -18.96 28.78 24.85
N VAL A 39 -18.62 28.71 26.14
CA VAL A 39 -18.56 29.90 27.02
C VAL A 39 -17.49 30.88 26.55
N TRP A 40 -16.34 30.36 26.12
CA TRP A 40 -15.27 31.18 25.55
C TRP A 40 -15.70 31.88 24.26
N ALA A 41 -16.34 31.17 23.33
CA ALA A 41 -16.88 31.77 22.10
C ALA A 41 -17.92 32.86 22.43
N VAL A 42 -18.89 32.57 23.31
CA VAL A 42 -19.87 33.57 23.77
C VAL A 42 -19.22 34.83 24.35
N ALA A 43 -18.07 34.70 25.03
CA ALA A 43 -17.34 35.86 25.55
C ALA A 43 -16.66 36.70 24.46
N GLN A 44 -16.30 36.11 23.32
CA GLN A 44 -15.70 36.78 22.16
C GLN A 44 -16.73 37.33 21.15
N LEU A 45 -18.02 37.09 21.36
CA LEU A 45 -19.09 37.49 20.43
C LEU A 45 -19.10 39.00 20.13
N GLY A 46 -18.88 39.85 21.14
CA GLY A 46 -18.84 41.31 20.96
C GLY A 46 -17.69 41.73 20.06
N ASP A 47 -16.46 41.35 20.44
CA ASP A 47 -15.25 41.65 19.69
C ASP A 47 -15.32 41.16 18.24
N THR A 48 -15.83 39.94 18.03
CA THR A 48 -15.97 39.34 16.68
C THR A 48 -17.07 39.99 15.85
N ALA A 49 -18.18 40.43 16.47
CA ALA A 49 -19.21 41.21 15.79
C ALA A 49 -18.67 42.58 15.35
N ASP A 50 -17.78 43.19 16.14
CA ASP A 50 -17.08 44.45 15.80
C ASP A 50 -15.95 44.28 14.75
N GLY A 51 -15.75 43.06 14.23
CA GLY A 51 -14.75 42.77 13.19
C GLY A 51 -13.37 42.38 13.71
N ALA A 52 -13.18 42.30 15.04
CA ALA A 52 -11.93 41.78 15.59
C ALA A 52 -11.79 40.28 15.34
N SER A 53 -10.54 39.82 15.21
CA SER A 53 -10.22 38.40 15.11
C SER A 53 -9.16 38.04 16.14
N THR A 54 -9.30 36.85 16.74
CA THR A 54 -8.30 36.33 17.68
C THR A 54 -7.44 35.31 16.98
N ASP A 55 -6.14 35.57 16.89
CA ASP A 55 -5.17 34.70 16.21
C ASP A 55 -4.24 34.00 17.22
N TRP A 56 -3.85 32.77 16.90
CA TRP A 56 -2.78 32.04 17.57
C TRP A 56 -1.98 31.29 16.53
N ASN A 57 -0.67 31.51 16.49
CA ASN A 57 0.20 30.91 15.49
C ASN A 57 1.43 30.26 16.14
N TRP A 58 1.80 29.08 15.65
CA TRP A 58 3.06 28.43 15.96
C TRP A 58 3.60 27.73 14.71
N GLU A 59 4.85 28.03 14.31
CA GLU A 59 5.48 27.39 13.16
C GLU A 59 5.70 25.89 13.42
N TRP A 60 5.12 25.03 12.58
CA TRP A 60 5.17 23.58 12.78
C TRP A 60 6.17 22.89 11.86
N ILE A 61 6.12 23.19 10.56
CA ILE A 61 7.06 22.67 9.57
C ILE A 61 7.56 23.83 8.69
N PRO A 62 8.53 24.63 9.18
CA PRO A 62 8.98 25.85 8.49
C PRO A 62 9.48 25.60 7.06
N ALA A 63 10.12 24.45 6.81
CA ALA A 63 10.63 24.09 5.48
C ALA A 63 9.55 23.95 4.39
N TYR A 64 8.28 23.79 4.78
CA TYR A 64 7.14 23.72 3.88
C TYR A 64 6.13 24.85 4.14
N GLU A 65 6.51 25.86 4.94
CA GLU A 65 5.65 26.99 5.31
C GLU A 65 4.32 26.55 5.96
N VAL A 66 4.34 25.41 6.66
CA VAL A 66 3.16 24.88 7.36
C VAL A 66 3.18 25.34 8.81
N SER A 67 2.07 25.95 9.23
CA SER A 67 1.90 26.53 10.56
C SER A 67 0.74 25.88 11.32
N LEU A 68 0.90 25.72 12.64
CA LEU A 68 -0.21 25.46 13.55
C LEU A 68 -0.90 26.78 13.87
N ALA A 69 -1.67 27.28 12.91
CA ALA A 69 -2.33 28.56 13.04
C ALA A 69 -3.85 28.42 13.20
N LEU A 70 -4.34 29.03 14.28
CA LEU A 70 -5.74 29.04 14.68
C LEU A 70 -6.26 30.49 14.67
N ARG A 71 -7.44 30.70 14.09
CA ARG A 71 -8.10 32.00 13.99
C ARG A 71 -9.57 31.88 14.38
N LEU A 72 -10.01 32.81 15.21
CA LEU A 72 -11.42 33.04 15.53
C LEU A 72 -11.87 34.35 14.88
N ASP A 73 -12.83 34.27 13.98
CA ASP A 73 -13.50 35.33 13.23
C ASP A 73 -15.00 35.02 13.13
N ALA A 74 -15.79 35.89 12.50
CA ALA A 74 -17.25 35.77 12.49
C ALA A 74 -17.80 34.40 12.03
N LEU A 75 -17.24 33.81 10.96
CA LEU A 75 -17.68 32.51 10.46
C LEU A 75 -17.28 31.37 11.42
N SER A 76 -16.04 31.38 11.88
CA SER A 76 -15.54 30.36 12.80
C SER A 76 -16.22 30.45 14.16
N GLU A 77 -16.53 31.65 14.66
CA GLU A 77 -17.29 31.92 15.88
C GLU A 77 -18.65 31.20 15.86
N LEU A 78 -19.45 31.42 14.81
CA LEU A 78 -20.70 30.69 14.61
C LEU A 78 -20.48 29.18 14.62
N MET A 79 -19.47 28.70 13.90
CA MET A 79 -19.19 27.27 13.79
C MET A 79 -18.69 26.65 15.10
N VAL A 80 -17.96 27.40 15.93
CA VAL A 80 -17.53 26.98 17.28
C VAL A 80 -18.76 26.86 18.19
N LEU A 81 -19.65 27.86 18.20
CA LEU A 81 -20.89 27.81 18.98
C LEU A 81 -21.76 26.61 18.59
N LEU A 82 -21.83 26.30 17.29
CA LEU A 82 -22.57 25.13 16.81
C LEU A 82 -21.88 23.82 17.19
N ALA A 83 -20.60 23.66 16.89
CA ALA A 83 -19.86 22.43 17.13
C ALA A 83 -19.71 22.15 18.64
N ALA A 84 -19.33 23.14 19.44
CA ALA A 84 -19.12 22.99 20.87
C ALA A 84 -20.44 23.01 21.65
N GLY A 85 -21.37 23.92 21.33
CA GLY A 85 -22.64 24.06 22.03
C GLY A 85 -23.54 22.84 21.84
N ILE A 86 -23.78 22.42 20.60
CA ILE A 86 -24.56 21.20 20.32
C ILE A 86 -23.79 19.96 20.79
N GLY A 87 -22.45 19.94 20.69
CA GLY A 87 -21.63 18.86 21.22
C GLY A 87 -21.83 18.64 22.72
N THR A 88 -21.86 19.72 23.49
CA THR A 88 -22.16 19.71 24.93
C THR A 88 -23.53 19.10 25.21
N LEU A 89 -24.56 19.58 24.50
CA LEU A 89 -25.94 19.08 24.67
C LEU A 89 -26.09 17.60 24.28
N VAL A 90 -25.39 17.16 23.23
CA VAL A 90 -25.36 15.75 22.81
C VAL A 90 -24.67 14.87 23.85
N LEU A 91 -23.58 15.34 24.47
CA LEU A 91 -22.91 14.61 25.56
C LEU A 91 -23.83 14.50 26.79
N VAL A 92 -24.51 15.58 27.17
CA VAL A 92 -25.52 15.54 28.25
C VAL A 92 -26.64 14.56 27.92
N TYR A 93 -27.12 14.53 26.67
CA TYR A 93 -28.13 13.58 26.21
C TYR A 93 -27.67 12.11 26.32
N CYS A 94 -26.39 11.83 26.07
CA CYS A 94 -25.82 10.48 26.18
C CYS A 94 -25.94 9.87 27.59
N VAL A 95 -26.03 10.68 28.65
CA VAL A 95 -26.18 10.22 30.04
C VAL A 95 -27.42 9.34 30.23
N ARG A 96 -28.52 9.67 29.52
CA ARG A 96 -29.78 8.91 29.60
C ARG A 96 -30.04 8.02 28.39
N TYR A 97 -29.35 8.24 27.28
CA TYR A 97 -29.46 7.40 26.09
C TYR A 97 -28.82 6.02 26.27
N PHE A 98 -27.66 5.97 26.96
CA PHE A 98 -26.94 4.73 27.22
C PHE A 98 -27.20 4.18 28.63
N HIS A 99 -26.88 2.89 28.81
CA HIS A 99 -26.85 2.23 30.12
C HIS A 99 -25.42 1.80 30.47
N ASP A 100 -25.09 1.69 31.76
CA ASP A 100 -23.73 1.35 32.24
C ASP A 100 -23.20 0.01 31.70
N GLY A 101 -24.09 -0.95 31.40
CA GLY A 101 -23.73 -2.23 30.80
C GLY A 101 -23.48 -2.20 29.28
N THR A 102 -23.55 -1.03 28.64
CA THR A 102 -23.39 -0.92 27.18
C THR A 102 -21.95 -1.26 26.77
N ARG A 103 -21.79 -2.24 25.89
CA ARG A 103 -20.47 -2.69 25.44
C ARG A 103 -19.74 -1.59 24.67
N GLY A 104 -18.49 -1.32 25.04
CA GLY A 104 -17.65 -0.33 24.37
C GLY A 104 -18.01 1.13 24.65
N LEU A 105 -18.78 1.41 25.71
CA LEU A 105 -19.22 2.76 26.10
C LEU A 105 -18.04 3.73 26.31
N SER A 106 -16.96 3.27 26.95
CA SER A 106 -15.75 4.07 27.17
C SER A 106 -15.09 4.51 25.88
N ARG A 107 -14.95 3.60 24.91
CA ARG A 107 -14.43 3.91 23.57
C ARG A 107 -15.33 4.92 22.88
N PHE A 108 -16.64 4.69 22.88
CA PHE A 108 -17.61 5.60 22.28
C PHE A 108 -17.51 7.02 22.86
N ALA A 109 -17.48 7.13 24.19
CA ALA A 109 -17.45 8.41 24.88
C ALA A 109 -16.18 9.20 24.56
N GLY A 110 -15.02 8.53 24.59
CA GLY A 110 -13.75 9.14 24.18
C GLY A 110 -13.72 9.54 22.70
N THR A 111 -14.18 8.67 21.80
CA THR A 111 -14.23 8.98 20.36
C THR A 111 -15.17 10.14 20.05
N LEU A 112 -16.32 10.24 20.72
CA LEU A 112 -17.27 11.34 20.52
C LEU A 112 -16.68 12.68 20.98
N LEU A 113 -15.98 12.71 22.12
CA LEU A 113 -15.32 13.92 22.61
C LEU A 113 -14.12 14.30 21.73
N ALA A 114 -13.29 13.33 21.32
CA ALA A 114 -12.21 13.57 20.38
C ALA A 114 -12.73 14.11 19.04
N PHE A 115 -13.90 13.63 18.58
CA PHE A 115 -14.53 14.12 17.36
C PHE A 115 -14.98 15.58 17.51
N ALA A 116 -15.52 15.96 18.67
CA ALA A 116 -15.82 17.36 18.99
C ALA A 116 -14.55 18.23 19.00
N GLY A 117 -13.45 17.74 19.57
CA GLY A 117 -12.15 18.42 19.55
C GLY A 117 -11.57 18.60 18.15
N ALA A 118 -11.69 17.56 17.31
CA ALA A 118 -11.26 17.63 15.91
C ALA A 118 -12.10 18.61 15.09
N MET A 119 -13.42 18.65 15.32
CA MET A 119 -14.29 19.63 14.68
C MET A 119 -13.97 21.06 15.14
N LEU A 120 -13.68 21.26 16.43
CA LEU A 120 -13.24 22.54 16.97
C LEU A 120 -11.92 22.99 16.31
N GLY A 121 -10.95 22.08 16.19
CA GLY A 121 -9.69 22.36 15.48
C GLY A 121 -9.90 22.70 14.00
N LEU A 122 -10.80 22.00 13.32
CA LEU A 122 -11.12 22.22 11.91
C LEU A 122 -11.68 23.62 11.65
N VAL A 123 -12.61 24.08 12.47
CA VAL A 123 -13.28 25.38 12.26
C VAL A 123 -12.44 26.57 12.71
N LEU A 124 -11.43 26.32 13.54
CA LEU A 124 -10.45 27.33 13.94
C LEU A 124 -9.21 27.32 13.03
N ALA A 125 -9.02 26.32 12.18
CA ALA A 125 -7.82 26.20 11.37
C ALA A 125 -7.73 27.33 10.35
N ASP A 126 -6.63 28.07 10.39
CA ASP A 126 -6.33 29.17 9.48
C ASP A 126 -5.16 28.84 8.54
N ASP A 127 -4.76 27.57 8.50
CA ASP A 127 -3.78 26.99 7.59
C ASP A 127 -4.45 25.82 6.85
N LEU A 128 -4.34 25.77 5.52
CA LEU A 128 -5.01 24.75 4.69
C LEU A 128 -4.57 23.32 5.03
N ILE A 129 -3.29 23.13 5.36
CA ILE A 129 -2.76 21.81 5.74
C ILE A 129 -3.25 21.43 7.14
N LEU A 130 -3.30 22.37 8.07
CA LEU A 130 -3.89 22.13 9.39
C LEU A 130 -5.38 21.78 9.29
N LEU A 131 -6.12 22.51 8.45
CA LEU A 131 -7.52 22.22 8.15
C LEU A 131 -7.67 20.80 7.62
N TYR A 132 -6.81 20.38 6.68
CA TYR A 132 -6.78 19.00 6.17
C TYR A 132 -6.47 17.96 7.25
N VAL A 133 -5.53 18.23 8.16
CA VAL A 133 -5.22 17.32 9.27
C VAL A 133 -6.46 17.10 10.14
N PHE A 134 -7.13 18.17 10.59
CA PHE A 134 -8.37 18.03 11.36
C PHE A 134 -9.51 17.44 10.51
N TRP A 135 -9.53 17.69 9.20
CA TRP A 135 -10.46 17.09 8.27
C TRP A 135 -10.35 15.56 8.26
N GLU A 136 -9.16 14.99 8.17
CA GLU A 136 -8.99 13.53 8.20
C GLU A 136 -9.17 12.96 9.61
N ILE A 137 -8.78 13.67 10.67
CA ILE A 137 -9.08 13.25 12.05
C ILE A 137 -10.60 13.12 12.23
N THR A 138 -11.40 14.07 11.73
CA THR A 138 -12.87 13.93 11.76
C THR A 138 -13.37 12.76 10.91
N SER A 139 -12.76 12.46 9.75
CA SER A 139 -13.10 11.27 8.93
C SER A 139 -12.90 9.99 9.75
N VAL A 140 -11.72 9.80 10.35
CA VAL A 140 -11.36 8.61 11.12
C VAL A 140 -12.23 8.46 12.37
N LEU A 141 -12.46 9.54 13.12
CA LEU A 141 -13.29 9.48 14.32
C LEU A 141 -14.76 9.22 13.97
N SER A 142 -15.28 9.79 12.87
CA SER A 142 -16.63 9.48 12.39
C SER A 142 -16.79 8.01 11.98
N PHE A 143 -15.78 7.44 11.32
CA PHE A 143 -15.73 6.01 10.97
C PHE A 143 -15.85 5.14 12.22
N LEU A 144 -15.12 5.46 13.29
CA LEU A 144 -15.18 4.74 14.56
C LEU A 144 -16.55 4.89 15.26
N LEU A 145 -17.18 6.06 15.16
CA LEU A 145 -18.51 6.31 15.72
C LEU A 145 -19.61 5.57 14.96
N ILE A 146 -19.56 5.55 13.62
CA ILE A 146 -20.49 4.80 12.77
C ILE A 146 -20.29 3.29 12.99
N GLY A 147 -19.04 2.85 13.13
CA GLY A 147 -18.64 1.47 13.39
C GLY A 147 -18.80 0.99 14.83
N HIS A 148 -19.45 1.75 15.72
CA HIS A 148 -19.55 1.41 17.16
C HIS A 148 -20.08 -0.02 17.40
N GLY A 149 -21.12 -0.43 16.68
CA GLY A 149 -21.65 -1.79 16.69
C GLY A 149 -20.99 -2.71 15.66
N SER A 150 -19.67 -2.89 15.74
CA SER A 150 -18.86 -3.61 14.74
C SER A 150 -19.20 -5.09 14.58
N GLU A 151 -19.95 -5.68 15.50
CA GLU A 151 -20.48 -7.06 15.41
C GLU A 151 -21.40 -7.22 14.18
N TYR A 152 -22.17 -6.18 13.86
CA TYR A 152 -23.11 -6.19 12.75
C TYR A 152 -22.40 -5.87 11.42
N LYS A 153 -22.53 -6.77 10.44
CA LYS A 153 -21.96 -6.61 9.09
C LYS A 153 -22.37 -5.30 8.43
N GLN A 154 -23.63 -4.89 8.63
CA GLN A 154 -24.14 -3.63 8.08
C GLN A 154 -23.39 -2.41 8.63
N ASN A 155 -23.17 -2.35 9.94
CA ASN A 155 -22.47 -1.21 10.57
C ASN A 155 -21.03 -1.11 10.08
N ARG A 156 -20.32 -2.25 9.93
CA ARG A 156 -18.96 -2.27 9.35
C ARG A 156 -18.95 -1.77 7.91
N ARG A 157 -19.88 -2.24 7.08
CA ARG A 157 -20.00 -1.83 5.67
C ARG A 157 -20.29 -0.34 5.56
N SER A 158 -21.24 0.18 6.34
CA SER A 158 -21.59 1.60 6.35
C SER A 158 -20.44 2.48 6.83
N ALA A 159 -19.71 2.05 7.87
CA ALA A 159 -18.53 2.77 8.34
C ALA A 159 -17.43 2.81 7.25
N LEU A 160 -17.07 1.67 6.66
CA LEU A 160 -16.06 1.61 5.60
C LEU A 160 -16.43 2.43 4.36
N GLN A 161 -17.70 2.41 3.97
CA GLN A 161 -18.19 3.25 2.87
C GLN A 161 -18.03 4.74 3.19
N ALA A 162 -18.41 5.18 4.40
CA ALA A 162 -18.24 6.57 4.81
C ALA A 162 -16.76 6.99 4.82
N LEU A 163 -15.87 6.16 5.36
CA LEU A 163 -14.43 6.43 5.36
C LEU A 163 -13.89 6.50 3.92
N THR A 164 -14.24 5.52 3.07
CA THR A 164 -13.73 5.46 1.69
C THR A 164 -14.16 6.69 0.88
N VAL A 165 -15.43 7.08 0.96
CA VAL A 165 -15.95 8.22 0.20
C VAL A 165 -15.36 9.54 0.71
N THR A 166 -15.29 9.73 2.02
CA THR A 166 -14.82 10.99 2.61
C THR A 166 -13.31 11.16 2.55
N THR A 167 -12.52 10.09 2.73
CA THR A 167 -11.06 10.12 2.58
C THR A 167 -10.65 10.22 1.11
N LEU A 168 -11.38 9.58 0.17
CA LEU A 168 -11.10 9.78 -1.25
C LEU A 168 -11.31 11.25 -1.65
N GLY A 169 -12.42 11.86 -1.23
CA GLY A 169 -12.65 13.29 -1.47
C GLY A 169 -11.65 14.18 -0.74
N GLY A 170 -11.27 13.82 0.49
CA GLY A 170 -10.23 14.52 1.25
C GLY A 170 -8.86 14.49 0.57
N LEU A 171 -8.44 13.35 0.01
CA LEU A 171 -7.19 13.23 -0.76
C LEU A 171 -7.21 14.05 -2.05
N VAL A 172 -8.35 14.07 -2.76
CA VAL A 172 -8.53 14.94 -3.95
C VAL A 172 -8.42 16.42 -3.56
N MET A 173 -9.04 16.81 -2.44
CA MET A 173 -8.94 18.16 -1.90
C MET A 173 -7.52 18.52 -1.44
N LEU A 174 -6.76 17.58 -0.87
CA LEU A 174 -5.36 17.82 -0.51
C LEU A 174 -4.54 18.20 -1.74
N VAL A 175 -4.73 17.53 -2.88
CA VAL A 175 -4.09 17.94 -4.14
C VAL A 175 -4.48 19.37 -4.51
N GLY A 176 -5.76 19.73 -4.36
CA GLY A 176 -6.24 21.11 -4.55
C GLY A 176 -5.58 22.13 -3.60
N PHE A 177 -5.40 21.80 -2.32
CA PHE A 177 -4.70 22.66 -1.36
C PHE A 177 -3.21 22.83 -1.70
N LEU A 178 -2.53 21.77 -2.11
CA LEU A 178 -1.13 21.85 -2.54
C LEU A 178 -0.98 22.71 -3.80
N MET A 179 -1.90 22.59 -4.76
CA MET A 179 -1.92 23.44 -5.96
C MET A 179 -2.21 24.91 -5.61
N LEU A 180 -3.17 25.17 -4.73
CA LEU A 180 -3.49 26.52 -4.27
C LEU A 180 -2.30 27.14 -3.54
N GLY A 181 -1.71 26.43 -2.57
CA GLY A 181 -0.53 26.90 -1.83
C GLY A 181 0.67 27.14 -2.73
N HIS A 182 0.83 26.37 -3.81
CA HIS A 182 1.87 26.64 -4.80
C HIS A 182 1.64 27.92 -5.62
N VAL A 183 0.37 28.23 -5.94
CA VAL A 183 0.01 29.48 -6.65
C VAL A 183 0.14 30.71 -5.76
N THR A 184 -0.26 30.60 -4.49
CA THR A 184 -0.28 31.73 -3.54
C THR A 184 1.05 31.93 -2.81
N GLY A 185 1.90 30.89 -2.73
CA GLY A 185 3.15 30.92 -1.96
C GLY A 185 2.92 30.94 -0.44
N THR A 186 1.74 30.54 0.03
CA THR A 186 1.41 30.44 1.46
C THR A 186 0.22 29.49 1.64
N TYR A 187 0.16 28.78 2.77
CA TYR A 187 -0.99 27.96 3.16
C TYR A 187 -1.94 28.67 4.12
N ARG A 188 -1.65 29.92 4.51
CA ARG A 188 -2.45 30.71 5.45
C ARG A 188 -3.74 31.19 4.78
N ILE A 189 -4.89 30.74 5.27
CA ILE A 189 -6.20 31.03 4.69
C ILE A 189 -6.48 32.54 4.74
N SER A 190 -6.24 33.18 5.88
CA SER A 190 -6.40 34.63 6.06
C SER A 190 -5.59 35.47 5.06
N GLU A 191 -4.35 35.07 4.76
CA GLU A 191 -3.49 35.76 3.76
C GLU A 191 -4.00 35.54 2.34
N ILE A 192 -4.44 34.31 2.00
CA ILE A 192 -5.04 33.99 0.70
C ILE A 192 -6.32 34.81 0.47
N LEU A 193 -7.16 34.97 1.49
CA LEU A 193 -8.39 35.76 1.39
C LEU A 193 -8.10 37.27 1.28
N ALA A 194 -7.06 37.76 1.96
CA ALA A 194 -6.68 39.17 1.91
C ALA A 194 -6.02 39.57 0.58
N SER A 195 -5.38 38.64 -0.12
CA SER A 195 -4.77 38.87 -1.43
C SER A 195 -5.00 37.68 -2.37
N PRO A 196 -6.23 37.53 -2.91
CA PRO A 196 -6.55 36.42 -3.81
C PRO A 196 -5.68 36.45 -5.08
N PRO A 197 -5.15 35.29 -5.51
CA PRO A 197 -4.37 35.21 -6.75
C PRO A 197 -5.27 35.47 -7.98
N PRO A 198 -4.72 35.99 -9.09
CA PRO A 198 -5.48 36.17 -10.32
C PRO A 198 -5.94 34.81 -10.87
N SER A 199 -7.05 34.84 -11.63
CA SER A 199 -7.58 33.64 -12.25
C SER A 199 -6.57 32.99 -13.20
N SER A 200 -6.39 31.68 -13.05
CA SER A 200 -5.53 30.86 -13.89
C SER A 200 -6.11 29.46 -14.01
N THR A 201 -5.77 28.73 -15.08
CA THR A 201 -6.23 27.35 -15.27
C THR A 201 -5.86 26.45 -14.08
N LEU A 202 -4.67 26.67 -13.49
CA LEU A 202 -4.21 25.91 -12.33
C LEU A 202 -5.09 26.18 -11.10
N LEU A 203 -5.44 27.45 -10.87
CA LEU A 203 -6.32 27.86 -9.77
C LEU A 203 -7.74 27.31 -9.94
N GLU A 204 -8.29 27.34 -11.16
CA GLU A 204 -9.62 26.79 -11.41
C GLU A 204 -9.68 25.28 -11.19
N ILE A 205 -8.65 24.54 -11.62
CA ILE A 205 -8.55 23.10 -11.33
C ILE A 205 -8.42 22.88 -9.82
N ALA A 206 -7.57 23.66 -9.13
CA ALA A 206 -7.42 23.57 -7.67
C ALA A 206 -8.77 23.78 -6.96
N ALA A 207 -9.53 24.80 -7.36
CA ALA A 207 -10.86 25.09 -6.83
C ALA A 207 -11.83 23.91 -7.02
N VAL A 208 -11.89 23.30 -8.21
CA VAL A 208 -12.74 22.13 -8.47
C VAL A 208 -12.34 20.92 -7.62
N LEU A 209 -11.04 20.68 -7.42
CA LEU A 209 -10.55 19.60 -6.56
C LEU A 209 -10.91 19.83 -5.07
N ILE A 210 -10.84 21.09 -4.61
CA ILE A 210 -11.29 21.48 -3.27
C ILE A 210 -12.80 21.26 -3.11
N LEU A 211 -13.60 21.68 -4.11
CA LEU A 211 -15.05 21.45 -4.13
C LEU A 211 -15.38 19.95 -4.11
N CYS A 212 -14.62 19.09 -4.80
CA CYS A 212 -14.80 17.64 -4.73
C CYS A 212 -14.69 17.11 -3.29
N GLY A 213 -13.72 17.60 -2.51
CA GLY A 213 -13.60 17.27 -1.09
C GLY A 213 -14.79 17.77 -0.28
N ALA A 214 -15.15 19.05 -0.42
CA ALA A 214 -16.28 19.65 0.26
C ALA A 214 -17.59 18.88 -0.01
N PHE A 215 -17.86 18.55 -1.27
CA PHE A 215 -19.03 17.79 -1.69
C PHE A 215 -19.07 16.37 -1.12
N SER A 216 -17.91 15.70 -1.03
CA SER A 216 -17.82 14.37 -0.44
C SER A 216 -18.23 14.35 1.04
N LYS A 217 -17.76 15.33 1.83
CA LYS A 217 -17.99 15.44 3.28
C LYS A 217 -19.37 16.00 3.63
N SER A 218 -19.92 16.85 2.76
CA SER A 218 -21.27 17.40 2.88
C SER A 218 -22.33 16.53 2.19
N ALA A 219 -22.00 15.31 1.78
CA ALA A 219 -22.93 14.37 1.17
C ALA A 219 -23.72 14.96 -0.03
N ILE A 220 -23.05 15.80 -0.83
CA ILE A 220 -23.60 16.36 -2.07
C ILE A 220 -23.57 15.27 -3.14
N TRP A 221 -24.61 15.19 -3.97
CA TRP A 221 -24.69 14.24 -5.06
C TRP A 221 -23.47 14.41 -6.00
N PRO A 222 -22.78 13.32 -6.40
CA PRO A 222 -23.15 11.90 -6.25
C PRO A 222 -22.71 11.22 -4.93
N PHE A 223 -22.00 11.92 -4.03
CA PHE A 223 -21.43 11.37 -2.80
C PHE A 223 -22.43 11.22 -1.63
N SER A 224 -23.72 11.41 -1.85
CA SER A 224 -24.73 11.43 -0.79
C SER A 224 -25.03 10.08 -0.14
N MET A 225 -24.51 8.97 -0.68
CA MET A 225 -24.89 7.61 -0.27
C MET A 225 -24.46 7.23 1.14
N TRP A 226 -23.32 7.75 1.62
CA TRP A 226 -22.77 7.35 2.90
C TRP A 226 -23.60 7.87 4.08
N LEU A 227 -24.21 9.05 3.96
CA LEU A 227 -24.92 9.71 5.05
C LEU A 227 -26.19 8.94 5.50
N PRO A 228 -27.10 8.51 4.60
CA PRO A 228 -28.21 7.63 4.98
C PRO A 228 -27.77 6.29 5.56
N ASN A 229 -26.67 5.72 5.04
CA ASN A 229 -26.13 4.46 5.54
C ASN A 229 -25.47 4.62 6.92
N ALA A 230 -24.94 5.81 7.23
CA ALA A 230 -24.40 6.16 8.55
C ALA A 230 -25.48 6.21 9.66
N MET A 231 -26.79 6.16 9.33
CA MET A 231 -27.87 6.04 10.32
C MET A 231 -27.88 4.72 11.11
N ALA A 232 -26.98 3.80 10.77
CA ALA A 232 -26.61 2.66 11.60
C ALA A 232 -26.02 3.08 12.96
N ALA A 233 -25.45 4.28 13.05
CA ALA A 233 -24.87 4.81 14.28
C ALA A 233 -25.92 5.09 15.37
N PRO A 234 -25.49 5.12 16.65
CA PRO A 234 -26.32 5.61 17.75
C PRO A 234 -26.89 7.01 17.47
N THR A 235 -28.11 7.29 17.92
CA THR A 235 -28.78 8.56 17.61
C THR A 235 -28.04 9.83 18.06
N PRO A 236 -27.33 9.86 19.21
CA PRO A 236 -26.52 11.02 19.59
C PRO A 236 -25.46 11.37 18.53
N VAL A 237 -24.85 10.35 17.91
CA VAL A 237 -23.88 10.53 16.80
C VAL A 237 -24.59 11.15 15.61
N SER A 238 -25.76 10.63 15.22
CA SER A 238 -26.53 11.18 14.11
C SER A 238 -26.92 12.64 14.36
N ALA A 239 -27.37 12.98 15.56
CA ALA A 239 -27.71 14.34 15.94
C ALA A 239 -26.50 15.27 15.81
N TYR A 240 -25.32 14.84 16.25
CA TYR A 240 -24.13 15.68 16.21
C TYR A 240 -23.52 15.81 14.82
N LEU A 241 -23.23 14.68 14.17
CA LEU A 241 -22.56 14.64 12.87
C LEU A 241 -23.39 15.29 11.77
N HIS A 242 -24.72 15.13 11.80
CA HIS A 242 -25.61 15.57 10.72
C HIS A 242 -26.33 16.90 10.97
N ALA A 243 -26.21 17.47 12.18
CA ALA A 243 -26.78 18.79 12.46
C ALA A 243 -25.71 19.87 12.64
N ALA A 244 -24.58 19.56 13.29
CA ALA A 244 -23.66 20.60 13.78
C ALA A 244 -22.20 20.44 13.29
N ALA A 245 -21.74 19.21 13.08
CA ALA A 245 -20.32 18.94 12.90
C ALA A 245 -19.95 18.46 11.48
N MET A 246 -19.84 17.15 11.27
CA MET A 246 -19.20 16.55 10.10
C MET A 246 -19.73 17.06 8.76
N VAL A 247 -21.05 17.07 8.59
CA VAL A 247 -21.67 17.44 7.31
C VAL A 247 -21.59 18.94 7.00
N LYS A 248 -21.23 19.75 8.00
CA LYS A 248 -21.02 21.19 7.83
C LYS A 248 -19.56 21.53 7.54
N ALA A 249 -18.62 20.60 7.70
CA ALA A 249 -17.21 20.87 7.41
C ALA A 249 -17.00 21.30 5.94
N GLY A 250 -17.67 20.63 4.98
CA GLY A 250 -17.59 21.04 3.58
C GLY A 250 -18.34 22.33 3.27
N ILE A 251 -19.47 22.59 3.94
CA ILE A 251 -20.19 23.87 3.80
C ILE A 251 -19.35 25.02 4.37
N TYR A 252 -18.72 24.81 5.53
CA TYR A 252 -17.79 25.75 6.14
C TYR A 252 -16.59 26.03 5.22
N LEU A 253 -15.98 24.99 4.64
CA LEU A 253 -14.87 25.18 3.70
C LEU A 253 -15.28 25.99 2.47
N VAL A 254 -16.45 25.72 1.90
CA VAL A 254 -16.99 26.52 0.78
C VAL A 254 -17.22 27.95 1.23
N ALA A 255 -17.99 28.16 2.31
CA ALA A 255 -18.24 29.50 2.88
C ALA A 255 -16.94 30.27 3.19
N ARG A 256 -15.90 29.59 3.68
CA ARG A 256 -14.59 30.18 4.01
C ARG A 256 -13.84 30.67 2.78
N LEU A 257 -13.98 29.99 1.64
CA LEU A 257 -13.22 30.22 0.42
C LEU A 257 -13.98 31.04 -0.63
N THR A 258 -15.31 31.05 -0.59
CA THR A 258 -16.15 31.82 -1.52
C THR A 258 -15.80 33.32 -1.58
N PRO A 259 -15.45 34.03 -0.48
CA PRO A 259 -15.09 35.44 -0.56
C PRO A 259 -13.93 35.75 -1.53
N ALA A 260 -12.97 34.82 -1.68
CA ALA A 260 -11.84 34.98 -2.60
C ALA A 260 -12.07 34.34 -3.99
N PHE A 261 -12.89 33.28 -4.07
CA PHE A 261 -12.99 32.44 -5.25
C PHE A 261 -14.39 32.36 -5.89
N GLY A 262 -15.38 33.09 -5.34
CA GLY A 262 -16.76 33.11 -5.83
C GLY A 262 -16.89 33.55 -7.29
N ASP A 263 -15.98 34.41 -7.75
CA ASP A 263 -15.95 34.94 -9.11
C ASP A 263 -15.24 34.02 -10.13
N LEU A 264 -14.65 32.90 -9.69
CA LEU A 264 -14.01 31.95 -10.61
C LEU A 264 -15.05 31.26 -11.50
N SER A 265 -14.73 31.09 -12.78
CA SER A 265 -15.70 30.59 -13.77
C SER A 265 -16.17 29.15 -13.49
N LEU A 266 -15.31 28.31 -12.91
CA LEU A 266 -15.61 26.92 -12.54
C LEU A 266 -16.09 26.74 -11.08
N TRP A 267 -16.25 27.81 -10.29
CA TRP A 267 -16.70 27.71 -8.90
C TRP A 267 -18.22 27.54 -8.77
N ARG A 268 -18.99 28.51 -9.26
CA ARG A 268 -20.45 28.55 -9.11
C ARG A 268 -21.19 27.43 -9.85
N PRO A 269 -20.87 27.06 -11.11
CA PRO A 269 -21.65 26.07 -11.85
C PRO A 269 -21.81 24.70 -11.16
N PRO A 270 -20.75 24.03 -10.67
CA PRO A 270 -20.92 22.75 -9.98
C PRO A 270 -21.68 22.90 -8.66
N ILE A 271 -21.52 24.02 -7.94
CA ILE A 271 -22.25 24.30 -6.70
C ILE A 271 -23.75 24.40 -6.96
N LEU A 272 -24.16 25.21 -7.94
CA LEU A 272 -25.56 25.40 -8.30
C LEU A 272 -26.18 24.10 -8.79
N VAL A 273 -25.54 23.42 -9.75
CA VAL A 273 -26.08 22.20 -10.37
C VAL A 273 -26.17 21.07 -9.35
N LEU A 274 -25.08 20.77 -8.64
CA LEU A 274 -25.04 19.63 -7.72
C LEU A 274 -25.79 19.94 -6.43
N GLY A 275 -25.78 21.17 -5.94
CA GLY A 275 -26.55 21.62 -4.78
C GLY A 275 -28.06 21.51 -5.01
N CYS A 276 -28.56 22.09 -6.10
CA CYS A 276 -29.96 21.99 -6.52
C CYS A 276 -30.41 20.53 -6.73
N ALA A 277 -29.60 19.72 -7.44
CA ALA A 277 -29.89 18.30 -7.63
C ALA A 277 -29.96 17.56 -6.28
N THR A 278 -29.03 17.84 -5.37
CA THR A 278 -28.98 17.24 -4.02
C THR A 278 -30.22 17.62 -3.21
N MET A 279 -30.63 18.88 -3.26
CA MET A 279 -31.82 19.39 -2.56
C MET A 279 -33.08 18.63 -2.98
N LEU A 280 -33.31 18.51 -4.30
CA LEU A 280 -34.47 17.84 -4.88
C LEU A 280 -34.43 16.32 -4.64
N LEU A 281 -33.31 15.66 -4.94
CA LEU A 281 -33.19 14.21 -4.81
C LEU A 281 -33.30 13.76 -3.34
N GLY A 282 -32.72 14.53 -2.40
CA GLY A 282 -32.87 14.29 -0.97
C GLY A 282 -34.32 14.44 -0.51
N GLY A 283 -34.95 15.56 -0.86
CA GLY A 283 -36.34 15.86 -0.51
C GLY A 283 -37.31 14.80 -1.06
N TRP A 284 -37.21 14.49 -2.35
CA TRP A 284 -38.04 13.50 -3.02
C TRP A 284 -37.91 12.10 -2.40
N ARG A 285 -36.67 11.68 -2.09
CA ARG A 285 -36.42 10.36 -1.52
C ARG A 285 -36.91 10.24 -0.07
N SER A 286 -36.89 11.33 0.70
CA SER A 286 -37.39 11.34 2.09
C SER A 286 -38.88 10.96 2.20
N LEU A 287 -39.70 11.33 1.19
CA LEU A 287 -41.16 11.16 1.21
C LEU A 287 -41.62 9.69 1.15
N ARG A 288 -40.77 8.77 0.71
CA ARG A 288 -41.11 7.33 0.59
C ARG A 288 -40.55 6.46 1.72
N LEU A 289 -39.69 6.99 2.59
CA LEU A 289 -39.05 6.22 3.65
C LEU A 289 -39.98 6.00 4.84
N HIS A 290 -39.71 4.91 5.57
CA HIS A 290 -40.53 4.47 6.71
C HIS A 290 -39.84 4.63 8.05
N ASP A 291 -38.52 4.76 8.07
CA ASP A 291 -37.73 4.93 9.28
C ASP A 291 -37.55 6.43 9.59
N LEU A 292 -37.83 6.86 10.82
CA LEU A 292 -37.72 8.26 11.24
C LEU A 292 -36.30 8.83 11.01
N LYS A 293 -35.24 8.08 11.35
CA LYS A 293 -33.86 8.55 11.14
C LYS A 293 -33.55 8.69 9.66
N LEU A 294 -34.01 7.75 8.83
CA LEU A 294 -33.77 7.83 7.38
C LEU A 294 -34.54 9.00 6.72
N VAL A 295 -35.75 9.30 7.19
CA VAL A 295 -36.47 10.51 6.74
C VAL A 295 -35.66 11.76 7.08
N LEU A 296 -35.15 11.85 8.31
CA LEU A 296 -34.29 12.97 8.71
C LEU A 296 -32.96 13.01 7.96
N ALA A 297 -32.33 11.86 7.67
CA ALA A 297 -31.07 11.76 6.95
C ALA A 297 -31.18 12.32 5.52
N TYR A 298 -32.18 11.87 4.76
CA TYR A 298 -32.42 12.41 3.42
C TYR A 298 -32.93 13.85 3.45
N GLY A 299 -33.67 14.22 4.48
CA GLY A 299 -33.99 15.63 4.74
C GLY A 299 -32.74 16.46 5.02
N THR A 300 -31.73 15.91 5.71
CA THR A 300 -30.44 16.60 5.90
C THR A 300 -29.71 16.73 4.56
N VAL A 301 -29.60 15.66 3.76
CA VAL A 301 -29.04 15.77 2.40
C VAL A 301 -29.72 16.89 1.61
N SER A 302 -31.05 16.99 1.68
CA SER A 302 -31.81 18.06 1.05
C SER A 302 -31.38 19.46 1.52
N GLN A 303 -31.26 19.66 2.83
CA GLN A 303 -30.84 20.93 3.43
C GLN A 303 -29.35 21.26 3.17
N LEU A 304 -28.47 20.26 3.08
CA LEU A 304 -27.06 20.48 2.72
C LEU A 304 -26.93 20.94 1.26
N GLY A 305 -27.78 20.42 0.36
CA GLY A 305 -27.89 20.92 -1.01
C GLY A 305 -28.39 22.36 -1.08
N PHE A 306 -29.26 22.78 -0.16
CA PHE A 306 -29.65 24.19 -0.05
C PHE A 306 -28.50 25.05 0.50
N LEU A 307 -27.86 24.60 1.58
CA LEU A 307 -26.74 25.30 2.21
C LEU A 307 -25.55 25.48 1.28
N ILE A 308 -25.23 24.49 0.44
CA ILE A 308 -24.09 24.60 -0.49
C ILE A 308 -24.35 25.67 -1.57
N VAL A 309 -25.59 25.78 -2.04
CA VAL A 309 -25.99 26.81 -3.01
C VAL A 309 -25.80 28.20 -2.40
N LEU A 310 -26.29 28.42 -1.18
CA LEU A 310 -26.14 29.71 -0.51
C LEU A 310 -24.67 30.03 -0.17
N ALA A 311 -23.95 29.07 0.41
CA ALA A 311 -22.57 29.29 0.85
C ALA A 311 -21.59 29.54 -0.31
N GLY A 312 -21.90 29.04 -1.51
CA GLY A 312 -21.03 29.12 -2.68
C GLY A 312 -21.37 30.22 -3.68
N ASP A 313 -22.36 31.07 -3.39
CA ASP A 313 -22.89 32.03 -4.35
C ASP A 313 -21.94 33.21 -4.64
N GLY A 314 -21.41 33.86 -3.60
CA GLY A 314 -20.44 34.95 -3.71
C GLY A 314 -20.98 36.36 -3.46
N LYS A 315 -22.28 36.52 -3.19
CA LYS A 315 -22.90 37.82 -2.90
C LYS A 315 -23.10 38.07 -1.40
N TYR A 316 -23.04 39.34 -0.98
CA TYR A 316 -23.22 39.76 0.41
C TYR A 316 -24.54 39.24 1.02
N ASP A 317 -25.68 39.54 0.38
CA ASP A 317 -27.02 39.19 0.90
C ASP A 317 -27.20 37.67 1.01
N VAL A 318 -26.73 36.94 0.00
CA VAL A 318 -26.78 35.46 -0.02
C VAL A 318 -25.86 34.86 1.04
N GLY A 319 -24.69 35.49 1.29
CA GLY A 319 -23.79 35.12 2.38
C GLY A 319 -24.43 35.26 3.76
N LEU A 320 -25.18 36.35 4.00
CA LEU A 320 -25.97 36.58 5.21
C LEU A 320 -27.05 35.50 5.39
N ALA A 321 -27.78 35.20 4.31
CA ALA A 321 -28.77 34.11 4.30
C ALA A 321 -28.11 32.74 4.56
N ALA A 322 -26.90 32.50 4.03
CA ALA A 322 -26.17 31.25 4.21
C ALA A 322 -25.85 30.99 5.68
N VAL A 323 -25.23 31.94 6.39
CA VAL A 323 -24.87 31.77 7.81
C VAL A 323 -26.11 31.65 8.71
N THR A 324 -27.17 32.41 8.41
CA THR A 324 -28.46 32.30 9.10
C THR A 324 -29.07 30.91 8.91
N MET A 325 -28.99 30.35 7.70
CA MET A 325 -29.45 29.00 7.40
C MET A 325 -28.57 27.92 8.05
N ILE A 326 -27.25 28.11 8.13
CA ILE A 326 -26.32 27.19 8.83
C ILE A 326 -26.73 27.06 10.30
N LEU A 327 -27.02 28.21 10.96
CA LEU A 327 -27.52 28.26 12.33
C LEU A 327 -28.89 27.58 12.43
N ALA A 328 -29.86 28.01 11.62
CA ALA A 328 -31.22 27.47 11.61
C ALA A 328 -31.21 25.94 11.47
N HIS A 329 -30.47 25.42 10.50
CA HIS A 329 -30.32 23.99 10.26
C HIS A 329 -29.81 23.23 11.47
N ALA A 330 -28.82 23.77 12.19
CA ALA A 330 -28.31 23.15 13.40
C ALA A 330 -29.41 23.02 14.46
N VAL A 331 -30.11 24.13 14.73
CA VAL A 331 -31.06 24.24 15.83
C VAL A 331 -32.37 23.50 15.56
N PHE A 332 -32.75 23.26 14.29
CA PHE A 332 -33.89 22.39 13.99
C PHE A 332 -33.53 20.91 13.77
N LYS A 333 -32.36 20.56 13.21
CA LYS A 333 -32.03 19.14 12.97
C LYS A 333 -31.59 18.39 14.21
N ALA A 334 -30.75 18.99 15.03
CA ALA A 334 -30.25 18.36 16.24
C ALA A 334 -31.42 17.90 17.14
N PRO A 335 -32.40 18.74 17.51
CA PRO A 335 -33.52 18.29 18.34
C PRO A 335 -34.41 17.25 17.64
N LEU A 336 -34.61 17.30 16.31
CA LEU A 336 -35.38 16.27 15.60
C LEU A 336 -34.72 14.88 15.68
N PHE A 337 -33.38 14.82 15.55
CA PHE A 337 -32.66 13.56 15.75
C PHE A 337 -32.71 13.11 17.21
N LEU A 338 -32.49 14.00 18.17
CA LEU A 338 -32.57 13.67 19.59
C LEU A 338 -33.97 13.16 19.97
N VAL A 339 -35.04 13.83 19.54
CA VAL A 339 -36.43 13.36 19.74
C VAL A 339 -36.67 12.01 19.08
N THR A 340 -36.14 11.78 17.88
CA THR A 340 -36.22 10.45 17.24
C THR A 340 -35.56 9.37 18.12
N GLY A 341 -34.44 9.70 18.78
CA GLY A 341 -33.76 8.81 19.72
C GLY A 341 -34.58 8.55 20.98
N ILE A 342 -35.28 9.57 21.49
CA ILE A 342 -36.21 9.44 22.63
C ILE A 342 -37.37 8.51 22.26
N ILE A 343 -37.97 8.68 21.08
CA ILE A 343 -39.07 7.82 20.60
C ILE A 343 -38.61 6.36 20.50
N ASP A 344 -37.44 6.13 19.88
CA ASP A 344 -36.88 4.79 19.71
C ASP A 344 -36.66 4.10 21.07
N HIS A 345 -36.12 4.84 22.04
CA HIS A 345 -35.88 4.32 23.39
C HIS A 345 -37.16 4.11 24.20
N ALA A 346 -38.14 5.02 24.09
CA ALA A 346 -39.38 4.96 24.86
C ALA A 346 -40.40 3.95 24.32
N THR A 347 -40.37 3.66 23.01
CA THR A 347 -41.37 2.82 22.34
C THR A 347 -40.79 1.52 21.76
N GLY A 348 -39.47 1.40 21.64
CA GLY A 348 -38.78 0.26 21.04
C GLY A 348 -38.88 0.20 19.51
N THR A 349 -39.44 1.22 18.85
CA THR A 349 -39.50 1.28 17.39
C THR A 349 -39.44 2.72 16.87
N ARG A 350 -38.90 2.87 15.66
CA ARG A 350 -38.84 4.13 14.91
C ARG A 350 -39.51 4.05 13.54
N ASP A 351 -40.31 3.00 13.31
CA ASP A 351 -41.04 2.79 12.06
C ASP A 351 -42.34 3.59 12.03
N LEU A 352 -42.44 4.53 11.09
CA LEU A 352 -43.60 5.37 10.81
C LEU A 352 -44.88 4.57 10.54
N ARG A 353 -44.82 3.28 10.23
CA ARG A 353 -46.00 2.44 10.00
C ARG A 353 -46.57 1.85 11.30
N ARG A 354 -45.74 1.76 12.35
CA ARG A 354 -46.08 1.12 13.63
C ARG A 354 -46.38 2.12 14.73
N LEU A 355 -45.76 3.30 14.69
CA LEU A 355 -46.00 4.37 15.66
C LEU A 355 -47.43 4.92 15.52
N SER A 356 -48.20 4.93 16.61
CA SER A 356 -49.56 5.49 16.66
C SER A 356 -49.84 6.04 18.06
N GLY A 357 -50.40 7.25 18.15
CA GLY A 357 -50.87 7.82 19.41
C GLY A 357 -49.79 8.33 20.38
N VAL A 358 -48.51 8.31 19.97
CA VAL A 358 -47.36 8.71 20.81
C VAL A 358 -47.44 10.17 21.28
N GLY A 359 -48.07 11.05 20.49
CA GLY A 359 -48.22 12.46 20.86
C GLY A 359 -49.05 12.68 22.13
N ARG A 360 -49.99 11.77 22.44
CA ARG A 360 -50.79 11.85 23.67
C ARG A 360 -50.04 11.31 24.89
N THR A 361 -49.20 10.30 24.70
CA THR A 361 -48.43 9.69 25.79
C THR A 361 -47.19 10.51 26.14
N LEU A 362 -46.58 11.18 25.16
CA LEU A 362 -45.38 12.01 25.33
C LEU A 362 -45.59 13.44 24.77
N PRO A 363 -46.47 14.25 25.39
CA PRO A 363 -46.86 15.57 24.86
C PRO A 363 -45.68 16.56 24.77
N TRP A 364 -44.77 16.56 25.74
CA TRP A 364 -43.59 17.44 25.73
C TRP A 364 -42.57 17.07 24.64
N VAL A 365 -42.43 15.79 24.35
CA VAL A 365 -41.58 15.29 23.25
C VAL A 365 -42.21 15.69 21.91
N ALA A 366 -43.54 15.56 21.79
CA ALA A 366 -44.28 15.99 20.62
C ALA A 366 -44.18 17.50 20.40
N GLY A 367 -44.38 18.32 21.44
CA GLY A 367 -44.25 19.77 21.38
C GLY A 367 -42.85 20.21 20.92
N THR A 368 -41.81 19.61 21.49
CA THR A 368 -40.41 19.86 21.09
C THR A 368 -40.17 19.54 19.62
N ALA A 369 -40.65 18.39 19.15
CA ALA A 369 -40.54 18.01 17.74
C ALA A 369 -41.37 18.90 16.81
N VAL A 370 -42.55 19.36 17.23
CA VAL A 370 -43.39 20.27 16.46
C VAL A 370 -42.68 21.61 16.29
N VAL A 371 -42.15 22.20 17.37
CA VAL A 371 -41.39 23.47 17.28
C VAL A 371 -40.19 23.34 16.33
N ALA A 372 -39.40 22.27 16.48
CA ALA A 372 -38.28 22.02 15.57
C ALA A 372 -38.73 21.77 14.11
N ALA A 373 -39.83 21.06 13.90
CA ALA A 373 -40.38 20.80 12.56
C ALA A 373 -40.98 22.06 11.91
N LEU A 374 -41.61 22.94 12.69
CA LEU A 374 -42.08 24.25 12.22
C LEU A 374 -40.90 25.10 11.75
N SER A 375 -39.78 25.08 12.49
CA SER A 375 -38.55 25.74 12.05
C SER A 375 -37.99 25.12 10.76
N MET A 376 -37.95 23.80 10.64
CA MET A 376 -37.49 23.13 9.42
C MET A 376 -38.38 23.42 8.19
N ALA A 377 -39.70 23.47 8.40
CA ALA A 377 -40.68 23.87 7.39
C ALA A 377 -40.71 25.38 7.14
N ALA A 378 -39.95 26.16 7.92
CA ALA A 378 -39.83 27.61 7.83
C ALA A 378 -41.17 28.34 8.04
N LEU A 379 -41.89 28.08 9.14
CA LEU A 379 -43.09 28.85 9.51
C LEU A 379 -42.77 29.98 10.50
N PRO A 380 -43.43 31.15 10.41
CA PRO A 380 -43.33 32.20 11.43
C PRO A 380 -43.83 31.71 12.81
N PRO A 381 -43.21 32.13 13.93
CA PRO A 381 -42.07 33.04 14.07
C PRO A 381 -40.70 32.33 14.19
N MET A 382 -40.48 31.18 13.55
CA MET A 382 -39.25 30.38 13.76
C MET A 382 -38.03 30.97 13.06
N LEU A 383 -36.82 30.70 13.58
CA LEU A 383 -35.55 31.08 12.91
C LEU A 383 -35.43 30.53 11.49
N GLY A 384 -35.93 29.32 11.23
CA GLY A 384 -35.92 28.77 9.88
C GLY A 384 -36.80 29.53 8.89
N PHE A 385 -37.79 30.30 9.35
CA PHE A 385 -38.54 31.23 8.50
C PHE A 385 -37.64 32.41 8.08
N ALA A 386 -37.04 33.11 9.04
CA ALA A 386 -36.11 34.21 8.75
C ALA A 386 -34.99 33.78 7.79
N ALA A 387 -34.40 32.60 8.01
CA ALA A 387 -33.34 32.08 7.16
C ALA A 387 -33.77 31.79 5.71
N LYS A 388 -34.98 31.24 5.50
CA LYS A 388 -35.49 30.95 4.14
C LYS A 388 -36.01 32.18 3.44
N GLU A 389 -36.67 33.07 4.18
CA GLU A 389 -37.16 34.33 3.65
C GLU A 389 -35.99 35.18 3.15
N ALA A 390 -34.91 35.26 3.93
CA ALA A 390 -33.67 35.90 3.50
C ALA A 390 -33.09 35.26 2.23
N ALA A 391 -33.00 33.93 2.20
CA ALA A 391 -32.52 33.23 1.00
C ALA A 391 -33.41 33.49 -0.24
N PHE A 392 -34.73 33.60 -0.07
CA PHE A 392 -35.63 33.87 -1.19
C PHE A 392 -35.50 35.30 -1.70
N GLU A 393 -35.43 36.28 -0.80
CA GLU A 393 -35.26 37.68 -1.18
C GLU A 393 -33.91 37.90 -1.88
N SER A 394 -32.81 37.42 -1.30
CA SER A 394 -31.47 37.60 -1.87
C SER A 394 -31.28 36.94 -3.24
N LEU A 395 -31.95 35.81 -3.50
CA LEU A 395 -31.88 35.15 -4.82
C LEU A 395 -32.85 35.76 -5.85
N LEU A 396 -33.90 36.45 -5.39
CA LEU A 396 -34.87 37.12 -6.26
C LEU A 396 -34.27 38.37 -6.92
N GLU A 397 -33.37 39.05 -6.23
CA GLU A 397 -32.59 40.18 -6.75
C GLU A 397 -31.33 39.76 -7.54
N GLY A 398 -31.10 38.44 -7.65
CA GLY A 398 -29.93 37.87 -8.32
C GLY A 398 -30.02 37.79 -9.84
N ASP A 399 -28.99 37.16 -10.45
CA ASP A 399 -28.90 36.98 -11.90
C ASP A 399 -29.79 35.81 -12.37
N THR A 400 -29.86 35.59 -13.69
CA THR A 400 -30.64 34.47 -14.27
C THR A 400 -30.35 33.10 -13.63
N PRO A 401 -29.09 32.69 -13.34
CA PRO A 401 -28.82 31.43 -12.62
C PRO A 401 -29.40 31.40 -11.20
N ASP A 402 -29.45 32.54 -10.53
CA ASP A 402 -29.94 32.67 -9.15
C ASP A 402 -31.47 32.56 -9.12
N LEU A 403 -32.15 33.13 -10.11
CA LEU A 403 -33.59 32.93 -10.33
C LEU A 403 -33.95 31.47 -10.63
N TRP A 404 -33.11 30.77 -11.41
CA TRP A 404 -33.25 29.32 -11.61
C TRP A 404 -33.06 28.55 -10.31
N ALA A 405 -32.02 28.89 -9.54
CA ALA A 405 -31.78 28.29 -8.22
C ALA A 405 -32.95 28.55 -7.28
N LEU A 406 -33.50 29.78 -7.24
CA LEU A 406 -34.66 30.16 -6.44
C LEU A 406 -35.86 29.27 -6.77
N GLY A 407 -36.20 29.10 -8.05
CA GLY A 407 -37.29 28.20 -8.46
C GLY A 407 -37.10 26.77 -7.94
N VAL A 408 -35.88 26.24 -8.02
CA VAL A 408 -35.56 24.91 -7.48
C VAL A 408 -35.64 24.86 -5.96
N ILE A 409 -35.16 25.89 -5.26
CA ILE A 409 -35.17 25.98 -3.80
C ILE A 409 -36.61 26.12 -3.28
N VAL A 410 -37.50 26.82 -3.97
CA VAL A 410 -38.93 26.88 -3.64
C VAL A 410 -39.55 25.48 -3.75
N VAL A 411 -39.28 24.75 -4.82
CA VAL A 411 -39.73 23.34 -4.98
C VAL A 411 -39.14 22.43 -3.90
N GLY A 412 -37.84 22.55 -3.61
CA GLY A 412 -37.18 21.81 -2.53
C GLY A 412 -37.71 22.17 -1.15
N SER A 413 -38.14 23.41 -0.95
CA SER A 413 -38.78 23.89 0.27
C SER A 413 -40.19 23.33 0.42
N ALA A 414 -40.93 23.16 -0.67
CA ALA A 414 -42.20 22.43 -0.67
C ALA A 414 -42.02 20.96 -0.26
N LEU A 415 -40.99 20.29 -0.81
CA LEU A 415 -40.61 18.94 -0.37
C LEU A 415 -40.25 18.91 1.13
N THR A 416 -39.55 19.94 1.60
CA THR A 416 -39.20 20.11 3.02
C THR A 416 -40.42 20.20 3.92
N THR A 417 -41.39 21.03 3.57
CA THR A 417 -42.66 21.11 4.29
C THR A 417 -43.38 19.76 4.29
N ALA A 418 -43.45 19.09 3.14
CA ALA A 418 -44.10 17.79 3.01
C ALA A 418 -43.47 16.69 3.91
N TYR A 419 -42.13 16.58 3.93
CA TYR A 419 -41.48 15.59 4.78
C TYR A 419 -41.45 15.98 6.27
N SER A 420 -41.49 17.28 6.59
CA SER A 420 -41.64 17.77 7.97
C SER A 420 -43.00 17.37 8.55
N LEU A 421 -44.08 17.61 7.79
CA LEU A 421 -45.43 17.16 8.14
C LEU A 421 -45.51 15.64 8.25
N ARG A 422 -44.88 14.93 7.31
CA ARG A 422 -44.79 13.46 7.36
C ARG A 422 -44.11 12.95 8.62
N PHE A 423 -43.01 13.59 9.04
CA PHE A 423 -42.31 13.24 10.27
C PHE A 423 -43.22 13.43 11.49
N VAL A 424 -43.81 14.61 11.66
CA VAL A 424 -44.68 14.93 12.81
C VAL A 424 -45.91 14.03 12.84
N TRP A 425 -46.64 13.93 11.73
CA TRP A 425 -47.82 13.06 11.63
C TRP A 425 -47.46 11.60 11.87
N GLY A 426 -46.38 11.13 11.25
CA GLY A 426 -46.01 9.73 11.32
C GLY A 426 -45.40 9.32 12.65
N ALA A 427 -44.78 10.22 13.40
CA ALA A 427 -44.28 9.95 14.74
C ALA A 427 -45.38 10.03 15.80
N PHE A 428 -46.26 11.06 15.74
CA PHE A 428 -47.11 11.42 16.88
C PHE A 428 -48.61 11.22 16.68
N ALA A 429 -49.11 11.24 15.43
CA ALA A 429 -50.55 11.15 15.19
C ALA A 429 -51.10 9.75 15.51
N ARG A 430 -52.38 9.71 15.89
CA ARG A 430 -53.13 8.45 16.00
C ARG A 430 -53.58 8.01 14.61
N LYS A 431 -53.23 6.79 14.21
CA LYS A 431 -53.54 6.26 12.88
C LYS A 431 -54.70 5.29 12.95
N THR A 432 -55.63 5.42 12.01
CA THR A 432 -56.78 4.52 11.90
C THR A 432 -56.30 3.11 11.57
N GLY A 433 -56.79 2.11 12.31
CA GLY A 433 -56.41 0.71 12.12
C GLY A 433 -55.02 0.31 12.62
N VAL A 434 -54.29 1.19 13.34
CA VAL A 434 -53.00 0.87 13.97
C VAL A 434 -53.13 1.02 15.49
N PRO A 435 -52.84 -0.02 16.29
CA PRO A 435 -52.96 0.05 17.75
C PRO A 435 -52.03 1.12 18.33
N ASP A 436 -52.47 1.75 19.42
CA ASP A 436 -51.70 2.79 20.10
C ASP A 436 -50.38 2.19 20.63
N THR A 437 -49.27 2.89 20.41
CA THR A 437 -47.94 2.42 20.80
C THR A 437 -47.68 2.73 22.27
N ALA A 438 -47.37 1.69 23.05
CA ALA A 438 -46.95 1.87 24.44
C ALA A 438 -45.62 2.67 24.49
N ALA A 439 -45.56 3.69 25.33
CA ALA A 439 -44.39 4.54 25.50
C ALA A 439 -44.05 4.68 26.99
N GLN A 440 -42.78 4.50 27.33
CA GLN A 440 -42.27 4.76 28.68
C GLN A 440 -42.18 6.28 28.94
N LYS A 441 -42.38 6.71 30.20
CA LYS A 441 -42.25 8.13 30.57
C LYS A 441 -40.81 8.60 30.41
N VAL A 442 -40.64 9.81 29.89
CA VAL A 442 -39.34 10.43 29.60
C VAL A 442 -39.02 11.49 30.65
N GLY A 443 -37.83 11.40 31.27
CA GLY A 443 -37.36 12.40 32.23
C GLY A 443 -36.78 13.66 31.56
N TRP A 444 -36.78 14.78 32.28
CA TRP A 444 -36.30 16.07 31.78
C TRP A 444 -34.83 16.09 31.37
N LEU A 445 -33.95 15.32 32.03
CA LEU A 445 -32.54 15.23 31.62
C LEU A 445 -32.36 14.63 30.22
N PHE A 446 -33.31 13.82 29.75
CA PHE A 446 -33.25 13.20 28.41
C PHE A 446 -33.87 14.11 27.34
N LEU A 447 -34.94 14.83 27.67
CA LEU A 447 -35.61 15.77 26.75
C LEU A 447 -34.92 17.14 26.69
N GLY A 448 -34.32 17.60 27.79
CA GLY A 448 -33.76 18.93 27.97
C GLY A 448 -32.86 19.40 26.83
N PRO A 449 -31.86 18.62 26.40
CA PRO A 449 -31.01 18.97 25.26
C PRO A 449 -31.77 19.29 23.97
N ALA A 450 -32.81 18.51 23.65
CA ALA A 450 -33.64 18.75 22.47
C ALA A 450 -34.59 19.95 22.67
N ALA A 451 -35.16 20.09 23.86
CA ALA A 451 -36.05 21.21 24.19
C ALA A 451 -35.32 22.56 24.14
N ILE A 452 -34.09 22.64 24.69
CA ILE A 452 -33.25 23.84 24.65
C ILE A 452 -33.04 24.28 23.20
N LEU A 453 -32.63 23.37 22.31
CA LEU A 453 -32.38 23.71 20.90
C LEU A 453 -33.64 24.15 20.15
N ALA A 454 -34.78 23.49 20.41
CA ALA A 454 -36.05 23.88 19.82
C ALA A 454 -36.50 25.27 20.30
N VAL A 455 -36.33 25.57 21.59
CA VAL A 455 -36.62 26.89 22.16
C VAL A 455 -35.65 27.94 21.61
N CYS A 456 -34.36 27.63 21.46
CA CYS A 456 -33.41 28.53 20.80
C CYS A 456 -33.88 28.92 19.39
N GLY A 457 -34.37 27.98 18.59
CA GLY A 457 -34.92 28.28 17.26
C GLY A 457 -36.19 29.15 17.29
N LEU A 458 -37.00 29.06 18.35
CA LEU A 458 -38.18 29.90 18.55
C LEU A 458 -37.80 31.32 19.03
N VAL A 459 -36.82 31.45 19.92
CA VAL A 459 -36.38 32.74 20.49
C VAL A 459 -35.54 33.53 19.50
N LEU A 460 -34.61 32.86 18.79
CA LEU A 460 -33.75 33.49 17.79
C LEU A 460 -34.52 33.86 16.51
N GLY A 461 -35.74 33.37 16.31
CA GLY A 461 -36.58 33.78 15.18
C GLY A 461 -36.94 35.27 15.25
N PRO A 462 -37.71 35.72 16.25
CA PRO A 462 -37.98 37.15 16.46
C PRO A 462 -36.73 37.96 16.79
N GLY A 463 -35.75 37.36 17.48
CA GLY A 463 -34.49 38.00 17.84
C GLY A 463 -33.38 37.88 16.79
N VAL A 464 -33.70 37.57 15.54
CA VAL A 464 -32.69 37.30 14.50
C VAL A 464 -31.79 38.51 14.23
N SER A 465 -32.33 39.72 14.37
CA SER A 465 -31.60 40.97 14.22
C SER A 465 -30.47 41.13 15.25
N SER A 466 -30.54 40.48 16.41
CA SER A 466 -29.45 40.49 17.39
C SER A 466 -28.23 39.70 16.93
N ALA A 467 -28.35 38.86 15.89
CA ALA A 467 -27.24 38.15 15.27
C ALA A 467 -26.74 38.83 13.97
N GLU A 468 -27.39 39.91 13.55
CA GLU A 468 -27.08 40.61 12.29
C GLU A 468 -25.64 41.12 12.28
N ASP A 469 -25.16 41.76 13.34
CA ASP A 469 -23.82 42.34 13.41
C ASP A 469 -22.73 41.29 13.13
N LEU A 470 -22.83 40.12 13.77
CA LEU A 470 -21.90 39.01 13.54
C LEU A 470 -21.96 38.50 12.09
N PHE A 471 -23.18 38.32 11.57
CA PHE A 471 -23.38 37.77 10.23
C PHE A 471 -22.99 38.77 9.13
N ALA A 472 -23.23 40.06 9.36
CA ALA A 472 -22.82 41.16 8.50
C ALA A 472 -21.30 41.26 8.44
N THR A 473 -20.59 41.09 9.56
CA THR A 473 -19.13 41.05 9.60
C THR A 473 -18.55 39.90 8.77
N TYR A 474 -19.22 38.75 8.72
CA TYR A 474 -18.86 37.70 7.76
C TYR A 474 -19.18 38.11 6.32
N ALA A 475 -20.39 38.62 6.05
CA ALA A 475 -20.82 38.99 4.71
C ALA A 475 -19.99 40.16 4.12
N ALA A 476 -19.43 41.04 4.96
CA ALA A 476 -18.57 42.14 4.54
C ALA A 476 -17.27 41.70 3.85
N GLN A 477 -16.93 40.41 3.89
CA GLN A 477 -15.77 39.84 3.19
C GLN A 477 -16.03 39.65 1.67
N TYR A 478 -17.28 39.69 1.21
CA TYR A 478 -17.60 39.55 -0.20
C TYR A 478 -17.32 40.86 -0.98
N THR A 479 -16.87 40.71 -2.24
CA THR A 479 -16.42 41.81 -3.11
C THR A 479 -17.58 42.63 -3.72
N VAL A 480 -18.77 42.04 -3.85
CA VAL A 480 -19.94 42.68 -4.45
C VAL A 480 -20.62 43.60 -3.41
N PRO A 481 -20.87 44.90 -3.72
CA PRO A 481 -21.32 45.88 -2.73
C PRO A 481 -22.61 45.48 -2.03
N ALA A 482 -22.69 45.83 -0.75
CA ALA A 482 -23.89 45.69 0.07
C ALA A 482 -25.07 46.43 -0.55
N ASN A 483 -26.09 45.69 -0.99
CA ASN A 483 -27.44 46.23 -0.87
C ASN A 483 -27.73 46.33 0.64
N PRO A 484 -28.41 47.38 1.12
CA PRO A 484 -28.82 47.46 2.52
C PRO A 484 -29.90 46.40 2.80
N TYR A 485 -29.49 45.15 2.99
CA TYR A 485 -30.35 44.06 3.41
C TYR A 485 -30.23 43.87 4.92
N HIS A 486 -31.32 44.14 5.63
CA HIS A 486 -31.41 43.94 7.08
C HIS A 486 -32.02 42.59 7.43
N LEU A 487 -31.50 41.93 8.44
CA LEU A 487 -31.95 40.62 8.86
C LEU A 487 -33.17 40.76 9.78
N ALA A 488 -34.36 40.76 9.19
CA ALA A 488 -35.62 40.80 9.93
C ALA A 488 -36.32 39.43 9.92
N LEU A 489 -37.13 39.16 10.95
CA LEU A 489 -38.04 38.02 10.93
C LEU A 489 -39.06 38.16 9.78
N TRP A 490 -39.47 39.39 9.47
CA TRP A 490 -40.52 39.68 8.51
C TRP A 490 -40.29 41.05 7.83
N HIS A 491 -40.17 41.05 6.51
CA HIS A 491 -39.93 42.23 5.68
C HIS A 491 -41.22 42.82 5.05
N GLY A 492 -42.40 42.31 5.41
CA GLY A 492 -43.70 42.76 4.90
C GLY A 492 -44.36 41.77 3.92
N PHE A 493 -45.43 42.20 3.24
CA PHE A 493 -46.09 41.40 2.20
C PHE A 493 -45.36 41.52 0.87
N GLY A 494 -44.28 40.75 0.69
CA GLY A 494 -43.44 40.74 -0.50
C GLY A 494 -43.56 39.47 -1.36
N THR A 495 -42.78 39.43 -2.45
CA THR A 495 -42.66 38.26 -3.33
C THR A 495 -42.06 37.05 -2.62
N ALA A 496 -41.03 37.25 -1.78
CA ALA A 496 -40.46 36.17 -0.97
C ALA A 496 -41.52 35.48 -0.08
N LEU A 497 -42.35 36.25 0.61
CA LEU A 497 -43.45 35.71 1.43
C LEU A 497 -44.46 34.94 0.56
N GLY A 498 -44.76 35.46 -0.63
CA GLY A 498 -45.59 34.76 -1.62
C GLY A 498 -45.00 33.40 -2.00
N LEU A 499 -43.70 33.32 -2.26
CA LEU A 499 -42.99 32.07 -2.55
C LEU A 499 -42.96 31.11 -1.34
N SER A 500 -42.79 31.65 -0.12
CA SER A 500 -42.91 30.89 1.14
C SER A 500 -44.30 30.27 1.29
N VAL A 501 -45.37 31.02 1.05
CA VAL A 501 -46.76 30.52 1.07
C VAL A 501 -46.98 29.45 0.00
N VAL A 502 -46.49 29.67 -1.22
CA VAL A 502 -46.55 28.67 -2.31
C VAL A 502 -45.84 27.38 -1.89
N ALA A 503 -44.65 27.46 -1.32
CA ALA A 503 -43.91 26.30 -0.84
C ALA A 503 -44.68 25.55 0.27
N TRP A 504 -45.32 26.27 1.21
CA TRP A 504 -46.13 25.64 2.25
C TRP A 504 -47.35 24.94 1.68
N VAL A 505 -48.14 25.62 0.84
CA VAL A 505 -49.35 25.07 0.22
C VAL A 505 -49.00 23.83 -0.62
N ALA A 506 -47.98 23.94 -1.47
CA ALA A 506 -47.50 22.80 -2.27
C ALA A 506 -47.04 21.64 -1.38
N GLY A 507 -46.33 21.93 -0.28
CA GLY A 507 -45.90 20.92 0.68
C GLY A 507 -47.05 20.21 1.40
N VAL A 508 -48.10 20.95 1.80
CA VAL A 508 -49.33 20.37 2.37
C VAL A 508 -50.03 19.49 1.34
N LEU A 509 -50.20 19.96 0.11
CA LEU A 509 -50.83 19.19 -0.97
C LEU A 509 -50.07 17.89 -1.24
N LEU A 510 -48.73 17.93 -1.31
CA LEU A 510 -47.88 16.75 -1.44
C LEU A 510 -48.04 15.76 -0.27
N PHE A 511 -48.21 16.26 0.96
CA PHE A 511 -48.47 15.43 2.13
C PHE A 511 -49.88 14.82 2.15
N LEU A 512 -50.89 15.54 1.65
CA LEU A 512 -52.24 15.01 1.49
C LEU A 512 -52.27 13.92 0.41
N ALA A 513 -51.61 14.13 -0.73
CA ALA A 513 -51.42 13.18 -1.82
C ALA A 513 -50.30 12.14 -1.57
N ARG A 514 -49.95 11.88 -0.30
CA ARG A 514 -48.81 11.00 0.07
C ARG A 514 -48.89 9.57 -0.46
N LYS A 515 -50.09 9.04 -0.75
CA LYS A 515 -50.26 7.68 -1.27
C LYS A 515 -49.83 7.63 -2.74
N GLU A 516 -50.29 8.59 -3.52
CA GLU A 516 -50.01 8.79 -4.94
C GLU A 516 -48.54 9.13 -5.16
N VAL A 517 -48.02 10.10 -4.38
CA VAL A 517 -46.60 10.51 -4.41
C VAL A 517 -45.68 9.32 -4.11
N ARG A 518 -46.02 8.47 -3.13
CA ARG A 518 -45.24 7.27 -2.83
C ARG A 518 -45.26 6.26 -3.97
N THR A 519 -46.40 6.06 -4.62
CA THR A 519 -46.54 5.14 -5.77
C THR A 519 -45.73 5.63 -6.96
N LEU A 520 -45.84 6.93 -7.28
CA LEU A 520 -45.07 7.56 -8.35
C LEU A 520 -43.56 7.49 -8.07
N SER A 521 -43.15 7.85 -6.86
CA SER A 521 -41.74 7.79 -6.44
C SER A 521 -41.16 6.37 -6.49
N ARG A 522 -41.97 5.32 -6.30
CA ARG A 522 -41.53 3.92 -6.48
C ARG A 522 -41.41 3.52 -7.95
N ARG A 523 -42.30 4.02 -8.83
CA ARG A 523 -42.25 3.74 -10.28
C ARG A 523 -41.04 4.38 -10.95
N ILE A 524 -40.67 5.59 -10.55
CA ILE A 524 -39.53 6.35 -11.11
C ILE A 524 -38.25 6.13 -10.27
N ALA A 525 -38.19 5.06 -9.47
CA ALA A 525 -37.05 4.84 -8.60
C ALA A 525 -35.81 4.42 -9.41
N TRP A 526 -34.82 5.30 -9.49
CA TRP A 526 -33.49 4.96 -10.02
C TRP A 526 -32.72 4.00 -9.10
N PRO A 527 -31.70 3.28 -9.65
CA PRO A 527 -30.76 2.52 -8.85
C PRO A 527 -30.22 3.37 -7.71
N THR A 528 -30.18 2.80 -6.49
CA THR A 528 -29.68 3.55 -5.34
C THR A 528 -28.19 3.83 -5.50
N ALA A 529 -27.72 4.98 -5.04
CA ALA A 529 -26.29 5.32 -5.06
C ALA A 529 -25.41 4.26 -4.34
N ASP A 530 -25.95 3.51 -3.39
CA ASP A 530 -25.28 2.35 -2.77
C ASP A 530 -25.07 1.18 -3.75
N ALA A 531 -26.04 0.92 -4.64
CA ALA A 531 -25.91 -0.11 -5.67
C ALA A 531 -24.86 0.27 -6.71
N VAL A 532 -24.82 1.55 -7.12
CA VAL A 532 -23.79 2.07 -8.03
C VAL A 532 -22.40 1.94 -7.39
N TYR A 533 -22.25 2.35 -6.13
CA TYR A 533 -21.00 2.17 -5.38
C TYR A 533 -20.55 0.70 -5.34
N GLY A 534 -21.48 -0.24 -5.07
CA GLY A 534 -21.19 -1.66 -5.09
C GLY A 534 -20.70 -2.16 -6.45
N GLN A 535 -21.29 -1.70 -7.56
CA GLN A 535 -20.84 -2.07 -8.90
C GLN A 535 -19.46 -1.49 -9.24
N VAL A 536 -19.18 -0.26 -8.82
CA VAL A 536 -17.84 0.36 -8.99
C VAL A 536 -16.77 -0.44 -8.26
N LEU A 537 -17.01 -0.83 -7.00
CA LEU A 537 -16.07 -1.65 -6.24
C LEU A 537 -15.84 -3.03 -6.87
N LEU A 538 -16.91 -3.70 -7.33
CA LEU A 538 -16.79 -4.98 -8.04
C LEU A 538 -16.01 -4.83 -9.36
N GLY A 539 -16.20 -3.72 -10.07
CA GLY A 539 -15.41 -3.38 -11.25
C GLY A 539 -13.93 -3.23 -10.91
N LEU A 540 -13.61 -2.47 -9.86
CA LEU A 540 -12.23 -2.26 -9.40
C LEU A 540 -11.56 -3.57 -8.98
N GLU A 541 -12.26 -4.43 -8.24
CA GLU A 541 -11.75 -5.75 -7.83
C GLU A 541 -11.42 -6.63 -9.04
N ARG A 542 -12.32 -6.68 -10.02
CA ARG A 542 -12.08 -7.44 -11.27
C ARG A 542 -10.88 -6.91 -12.03
N VAL A 543 -10.76 -5.59 -12.17
CA VAL A 543 -9.60 -4.96 -12.83
C VAL A 543 -8.32 -5.27 -12.06
N SER A 544 -8.33 -5.16 -10.72
CA SER A 544 -7.19 -5.50 -9.87
C SER A 544 -6.74 -6.95 -10.07
N LEU A 545 -7.68 -7.90 -10.10
CA LEU A 545 -7.40 -9.31 -10.35
C LEU A 545 -6.86 -9.55 -11.76
N GLN A 546 -7.40 -8.87 -12.78
CA GLN A 546 -6.92 -8.96 -14.15
C GLN A 546 -5.50 -8.40 -14.31
N VAL A 547 -5.22 -7.24 -13.73
CA VAL A 547 -3.87 -6.63 -13.73
C VAL A 547 -2.88 -7.52 -12.99
N THR A 548 -3.28 -8.03 -11.82
CA THR A 548 -2.42 -8.94 -11.03
C THR A 548 -2.14 -10.22 -11.81
N GLY A 549 -3.16 -10.85 -12.40
CA GLY A 549 -2.97 -12.04 -13.24
C GLY A 549 -2.15 -11.78 -14.50
N PHE A 550 -2.23 -10.57 -15.06
CA PHE A 550 -1.45 -10.17 -16.23
C PHE A 550 0.03 -9.95 -15.89
N VAL A 551 0.34 -9.27 -14.79
CA VAL A 551 1.69 -8.92 -14.34
C VAL A 551 2.36 -10.09 -13.62
N GLN A 552 1.66 -10.76 -12.70
CA GLN A 552 2.19 -11.83 -11.86
C GLN A 552 1.85 -13.22 -12.41
N ARG A 553 2.27 -13.52 -13.65
CA ARG A 553 1.99 -14.83 -14.30
C ARG A 553 2.70 -16.03 -13.68
N GLY A 554 3.67 -15.83 -12.80
CA GLY A 554 4.45 -16.90 -12.16
C GLY A 554 5.47 -17.59 -13.08
N SER A 555 5.69 -17.09 -14.31
CA SER A 555 6.65 -17.68 -15.27
C SER A 555 7.95 -16.88 -15.34
N LEU A 556 9.05 -17.48 -14.91
CA LEU A 556 10.40 -16.91 -15.02
C LEU A 556 10.73 -16.45 -16.45
N SER A 557 10.33 -17.23 -17.46
CA SER A 557 10.59 -16.90 -18.86
C SER A 557 9.87 -15.62 -19.33
N VAL A 558 8.70 -15.32 -18.77
CA VAL A 558 7.97 -14.09 -19.07
C VAL A 558 8.65 -12.92 -18.36
N TYR A 559 9.02 -13.09 -17.10
CA TYR A 559 9.74 -12.04 -16.36
C TYR A 559 11.06 -11.67 -17.04
N LEU A 560 11.86 -12.66 -17.42
CA LEU A 560 13.11 -12.43 -18.15
C LEU A 560 12.87 -11.74 -19.50
N ALA A 561 11.85 -12.16 -20.25
CA ALA A 561 11.51 -11.52 -21.52
C ALA A 561 11.08 -10.06 -21.33
N VAL A 562 10.30 -9.74 -20.29
CA VAL A 562 9.91 -8.37 -19.95
C VAL A 562 11.14 -7.55 -19.54
N THR A 563 12.02 -8.09 -18.70
CA THR A 563 13.27 -7.41 -18.31
C THR A 563 14.15 -7.10 -19.52
N LEU A 564 14.36 -8.07 -20.41
CA LEU A 564 15.13 -7.87 -21.65
C LEU A 564 14.45 -6.87 -22.58
N LEU A 565 13.12 -6.90 -22.70
CA LEU A 565 12.38 -5.96 -23.54
C LEU A 565 12.45 -4.52 -23.01
N VAL A 566 12.33 -4.32 -21.69
CA VAL A 566 12.46 -2.99 -21.06
C VAL A 566 13.89 -2.47 -21.21
N MET A 567 14.89 -3.33 -21.00
CA MET A 567 16.30 -2.99 -21.24
C MET A 567 16.53 -2.60 -22.70
N LEU A 568 16.04 -3.42 -23.64
CA LEU A 568 16.15 -3.19 -25.08
C LEU A 568 15.47 -1.87 -25.47
N ALA A 569 14.25 -1.60 -24.99
CA ALA A 569 13.51 -0.38 -25.29
C ALA A 569 14.22 0.86 -24.74
N GLY A 570 14.74 0.81 -23.51
CA GLY A 570 15.50 1.91 -22.91
C GLY A 570 16.80 2.21 -23.66
N GLN A 571 17.59 1.18 -23.98
CA GLN A 571 18.84 1.35 -24.72
C GLN A 571 18.60 1.81 -26.16
N LEU A 572 17.59 1.27 -26.84
CA LEU A 572 17.20 1.72 -28.18
C LEU A 572 16.75 3.19 -28.17
N ALA A 573 15.99 3.62 -27.14
CA ALA A 573 15.58 5.01 -27.01
C ALA A 573 16.80 5.95 -26.93
N VAL A 574 17.78 5.63 -26.08
CA VAL A 574 19.03 6.41 -25.96
C VAL A 574 19.82 6.40 -27.27
N LEU A 575 19.97 5.24 -27.90
CA LEU A 575 20.65 5.11 -29.19
C LEU A 575 20.00 6.00 -30.27
N VAL A 576 18.67 6.06 -30.32
CA VAL A 576 17.92 6.88 -31.29
C VAL A 576 17.96 8.38 -30.96
N THR A 577 17.89 8.76 -29.68
CA THR A 577 17.87 10.18 -29.28
C THR A 577 19.24 10.83 -29.32
N ASP A 578 20.25 10.14 -28.78
CA ASP A 578 21.55 10.75 -28.49
C ASP A 578 22.60 10.43 -29.55
N GLN A 579 22.31 9.46 -30.44
CA GLN A 579 23.17 9.00 -31.54
C GLN A 579 24.65 8.86 -31.12
N PRO A 580 24.95 8.14 -30.02
CA PRO A 580 26.29 8.14 -29.43
C PRO A 580 27.35 7.46 -30.31
N TRP A 581 26.97 6.87 -31.45
CA TRP A 581 27.86 6.37 -32.47
C TRP A 581 28.45 7.45 -33.38
N ASP A 582 27.93 8.68 -33.34
CA ASP A 582 28.44 9.79 -34.15
C ASP A 582 29.84 10.18 -33.66
N GLY A 583 30.85 9.85 -34.48
CA GLY A 583 32.27 9.98 -34.11
C GLY A 583 32.90 8.71 -33.51
N ALA A 584 32.13 7.63 -33.35
CA ALA A 584 32.66 6.34 -32.96
C ALA A 584 33.62 5.78 -34.01
N ARG A 585 34.77 5.26 -33.57
CA ARG A 585 35.70 4.55 -34.45
C ARG A 585 35.04 3.29 -34.97
N ALA A 586 35.24 2.99 -36.26
CA ALA A 586 34.75 1.76 -36.86
C ALA A 586 35.19 0.53 -36.04
N PRO A 587 34.33 -0.49 -35.86
CA PRO A 587 34.69 -1.68 -35.09
C PRO A 587 35.94 -2.35 -35.67
N ALA A 588 36.93 -2.60 -34.82
CA ALA A 588 38.07 -3.44 -35.19
C ALA A 588 37.56 -4.86 -35.49
N ARG A 589 37.96 -5.44 -36.63
CA ARG A 589 37.45 -6.73 -37.09
C ARG A 589 38.12 -7.91 -36.35
N TRP A 590 39.45 -7.94 -36.39
CA TRP A 590 40.31 -8.87 -35.66
C TRP A 590 41.76 -8.40 -35.81
N ASP A 591 42.61 -8.63 -34.80
CA ASP A 591 44.04 -8.31 -34.88
C ASP A 591 44.82 -9.45 -35.59
N SER A 592 44.32 -10.67 -35.45
CA SER A 592 44.84 -11.87 -36.13
C SER A 592 43.70 -12.64 -36.81
N PRO A 593 43.89 -13.18 -38.04
CA PRO A 593 42.88 -14.02 -38.69
C PRO A 593 42.39 -15.20 -37.84
N LEU A 594 43.25 -15.70 -36.94
CA LEU A 594 42.90 -16.78 -36.01
C LEU A 594 41.86 -16.34 -34.98
N GLN A 595 41.93 -15.10 -34.48
CA GLN A 595 40.92 -14.54 -33.56
C GLN A 595 39.55 -14.48 -34.25
N GLY A 596 39.51 -14.00 -35.50
CA GLY A 596 38.29 -13.97 -36.30
C GLY A 596 37.69 -15.36 -36.52
N ALA A 597 38.53 -16.36 -36.83
CA ALA A 597 38.09 -17.74 -37.01
C ALA A 597 37.47 -18.33 -35.72
N ILE A 598 38.13 -18.15 -34.57
CA ILE A 598 37.64 -18.64 -33.27
C ILE A 598 36.35 -17.92 -32.87
N ALA A 599 36.25 -16.61 -33.10
CA ALA A 599 35.02 -15.86 -32.83
C ALA A 599 33.84 -16.36 -33.67
N VAL A 600 34.04 -16.60 -34.98
CA VAL A 600 33.00 -17.16 -35.86
C VAL A 600 32.57 -18.55 -35.40
N LEU A 601 33.52 -19.42 -35.05
CA LEU A 601 33.22 -20.77 -34.53
C LEU A 601 32.46 -20.71 -33.20
N THR A 602 32.82 -19.78 -32.32
CA THR A 602 32.15 -19.55 -31.03
C THR A 602 30.71 -19.07 -31.23
N CYS A 603 30.49 -18.10 -32.13
CA CYS A 603 29.16 -17.64 -32.51
C CYS A 603 28.32 -18.75 -33.14
N ALA A 604 28.92 -19.56 -34.02
CA ALA A 604 28.24 -20.70 -34.63
C ALA A 604 27.82 -21.74 -33.56
N ALA A 605 28.70 -22.07 -32.60
CA ALA A 605 28.38 -22.96 -31.49
C ALA A 605 27.22 -22.41 -30.62
N ALA A 606 27.24 -21.10 -30.32
CA ALA A 606 26.17 -20.43 -29.57
C ALA A 606 24.82 -20.46 -30.32
N LEU A 607 24.82 -20.22 -31.63
CA LEU A 607 23.61 -20.28 -32.46
C LEU A 607 23.09 -21.72 -32.61
N MET A 608 23.99 -22.72 -32.67
CA MET A 608 23.61 -24.13 -32.69
C MET A 608 22.91 -24.57 -31.39
N CYS A 609 23.19 -23.93 -30.25
CA CYS A 609 22.43 -24.19 -29.01
C CYS A 609 20.91 -23.97 -29.19
N LEU A 610 20.49 -23.10 -30.12
CA LEU A 610 19.07 -22.80 -30.39
C LEU A 610 18.34 -23.92 -31.13
N THR A 611 19.04 -24.88 -31.73
CA THR A 611 18.47 -25.96 -32.56
C THR A 611 18.50 -27.33 -31.87
N VAL A 612 19.22 -27.45 -30.75
CA VAL A 612 19.45 -28.73 -30.08
C VAL A 612 18.28 -29.15 -29.19
N SER A 613 17.83 -30.39 -29.37
CA SER A 613 16.75 -31.01 -28.58
C SER A 613 17.25 -31.86 -27.40
N ARG A 614 18.52 -32.27 -27.39
CA ARG A 614 19.12 -33.13 -26.35
C ARG A 614 19.98 -32.32 -25.40
N ARG A 615 19.76 -32.46 -24.09
CA ARG A 615 20.44 -31.67 -23.05
C ARG A 615 21.97 -31.82 -23.06
N MET A 616 22.45 -33.04 -23.29
CA MET A 616 23.90 -33.32 -23.38
C MET A 616 24.57 -32.56 -24.52
N LYS A 617 23.93 -32.54 -25.70
CA LYS A 617 24.43 -31.75 -26.85
C LYS A 617 24.42 -30.26 -26.52
N GLY A 618 23.40 -29.78 -25.80
CA GLY A 618 23.29 -28.38 -25.38
C GLY A 618 24.41 -27.97 -24.42
N VAL A 619 24.73 -28.79 -23.42
CA VAL A 619 25.84 -28.53 -22.49
C VAL A 619 27.20 -28.55 -23.19
N VAL A 620 27.42 -29.49 -24.11
CA VAL A 620 28.67 -29.55 -24.88
C VAL A 620 28.83 -28.32 -25.77
N LEU A 621 27.78 -27.89 -26.48
CA LEU A 621 27.82 -26.67 -27.29
C LEU A 621 27.99 -25.41 -26.45
N ALA A 622 27.33 -25.31 -25.30
CA ALA A 622 27.55 -24.22 -24.35
C ALA A 622 29.01 -24.22 -23.87
N GLY A 623 29.58 -25.38 -23.54
CA GLY A 623 30.98 -25.46 -23.11
C GLY A 623 31.97 -25.10 -24.20
N LEU A 624 31.70 -25.48 -25.46
CA LEU A 624 32.48 -25.04 -26.63
C LEU A 624 32.55 -23.51 -26.72
N THR A 625 31.51 -22.78 -26.30
CA THR A 625 31.58 -21.31 -26.28
C THR A 625 32.54 -20.78 -25.21
N GLY A 626 32.60 -21.42 -24.05
CA GLY A 626 33.56 -21.09 -22.98
C GLY A 626 35.01 -21.39 -23.36
N TYR A 627 35.27 -22.55 -24.00
CA TYR A 627 36.60 -22.85 -24.55
C TYR A 627 37.00 -21.90 -25.68
N GLY A 628 36.03 -21.48 -26.51
CA GLY A 628 36.24 -20.44 -27.53
C GLY A 628 36.66 -19.11 -26.92
N ALA A 629 35.99 -18.66 -25.85
CA ALA A 629 36.37 -17.46 -25.10
C ALA A 629 37.78 -17.57 -24.49
N ALA A 630 38.13 -18.73 -23.91
CA ALA A 630 39.46 -18.96 -23.35
C ALA A 630 40.57 -18.88 -24.42
N LEU A 631 40.34 -19.42 -25.62
CA LEU A 631 41.28 -19.28 -26.74
C LEU A 631 41.42 -17.83 -27.22
N LEU A 632 40.35 -17.04 -27.19
CA LEU A 632 40.43 -15.61 -27.46
C LEU A 632 41.28 -14.88 -26.41
N PHE A 633 41.15 -15.22 -25.12
CA PHE A 633 42.03 -14.66 -24.07
C PHE A 633 43.51 -14.99 -24.29
N VAL A 634 43.84 -16.22 -24.73
CA VAL A 634 45.23 -16.57 -25.09
C VAL A 634 45.74 -15.67 -26.22
N LEU A 635 44.94 -15.48 -27.27
CA LEU A 635 45.32 -14.65 -28.42
C LEU A 635 45.36 -13.15 -28.12
N GLN A 636 44.67 -12.71 -27.06
CA GLN A 636 44.71 -11.34 -26.56
C GLN A 636 45.88 -11.09 -25.59
N GLY A 637 46.69 -12.12 -25.27
CA GLY A 637 47.80 -12.01 -24.32
C GLY A 637 47.36 -12.01 -22.86
N ALA A 638 46.20 -12.60 -22.53
CA ALA A 638 45.67 -12.71 -21.17
C ALA A 638 45.74 -14.19 -20.67
N PRO A 639 46.93 -14.72 -20.38
CA PRO A 639 47.11 -16.14 -20.03
C PRO A 639 46.45 -16.53 -18.70
N ASP A 640 46.40 -15.64 -17.70
CA ASP A 640 45.73 -15.90 -16.42
C ASP A 640 44.22 -16.07 -16.58
N LEU A 641 43.59 -15.20 -17.38
CA LEU A 641 42.16 -15.29 -17.71
C LEU A 641 41.87 -16.55 -18.53
N ALA A 642 42.77 -16.93 -19.44
CA ALA A 642 42.61 -18.15 -20.23
C ALA A 642 42.67 -19.41 -19.35
N LEU A 643 43.67 -19.52 -18.46
CA LEU A 643 43.84 -20.66 -17.57
C LEU A 643 42.65 -20.81 -16.62
N THR A 644 42.21 -19.70 -16.00
CA THR A 644 41.01 -19.68 -15.14
C THR A 644 39.76 -20.07 -15.90
N GLN A 645 39.53 -19.53 -17.11
CA GLN A 645 38.38 -19.87 -17.94
C GLN A 645 38.36 -21.35 -18.34
N PHE A 646 39.50 -21.94 -18.74
CA PHE A 646 39.58 -23.37 -19.03
C PHE A 646 39.25 -24.22 -17.79
N GLY A 647 39.77 -23.83 -16.62
CA GLY A 647 39.50 -24.50 -15.35
C GLY A 647 38.01 -24.45 -14.97
N VAL A 648 37.41 -23.25 -15.01
CA VAL A 648 36.00 -23.03 -14.70
C VAL A 648 35.09 -23.80 -15.67
N GLU A 649 35.38 -23.75 -16.97
CA GLU A 649 34.59 -24.47 -17.99
C GLU A 649 34.67 -25.99 -17.83
N THR A 650 35.86 -26.50 -17.48
CA THR A 650 36.04 -27.93 -17.18
C THR A 650 35.20 -28.35 -15.97
N VAL A 651 35.26 -27.57 -14.87
CA VAL A 651 34.50 -27.88 -13.65
C VAL A 651 32.99 -27.73 -13.89
N SER A 652 32.54 -26.66 -14.53
CA SER A 652 31.12 -26.40 -14.79
C SER A 652 30.51 -27.48 -15.70
N MET A 653 31.22 -27.88 -16.76
CA MET A 653 30.79 -28.95 -17.66
C MET A 653 30.62 -30.27 -16.92
N ILE A 654 31.55 -30.62 -16.02
CA ILE A 654 31.42 -31.84 -15.22
C ILE A 654 30.24 -31.73 -14.26
N VAL A 655 30.07 -30.60 -13.57
CA VAL A 655 28.92 -30.36 -12.68
C VAL A 655 27.59 -30.48 -13.45
N PHE A 656 27.48 -29.88 -14.63
CA PHE A 656 26.30 -30.01 -15.48
C PHE A 656 26.06 -31.47 -15.89
N ILE A 657 27.09 -32.21 -16.28
CA ILE A 657 26.96 -33.65 -16.60
C ILE A 657 26.43 -34.43 -15.41
N LEU A 658 26.91 -34.16 -14.19
CA LEU A 658 26.42 -34.82 -12.97
C LEU A 658 24.94 -34.53 -12.70
N VAL A 659 24.50 -33.29 -12.91
CA VAL A 659 23.08 -32.90 -12.78
C VAL A 659 22.22 -33.55 -13.87
N LEU A 660 22.71 -33.57 -15.11
CA LEU A 660 21.98 -34.10 -16.27
C LEU A 660 21.70 -35.60 -16.18
N ARG A 661 22.48 -36.38 -15.41
CA ARG A 661 22.23 -37.82 -15.19
C ARG A 661 20.83 -38.12 -14.63
N ARG A 662 20.17 -37.14 -13.99
CA ARG A 662 18.81 -37.29 -13.42
C ARG A 662 17.74 -36.55 -14.21
N MET A 663 18.12 -35.71 -15.17
CA MET A 663 17.16 -34.97 -15.99
C MET A 663 16.78 -35.78 -17.23
N PRO A 664 15.56 -35.57 -17.79
CA PRO A 664 15.18 -36.21 -19.05
C PRO A 664 16.17 -35.86 -20.16
N VAL A 665 16.46 -36.83 -21.03
CA VAL A 665 17.46 -36.70 -22.12
C VAL A 665 17.13 -35.55 -23.07
N HIS A 666 15.85 -35.30 -23.27
CA HIS A 666 15.33 -34.23 -24.13
C HIS A 666 14.85 -33.04 -23.29
N PHE A 667 14.85 -31.85 -23.89
CA PHE A 667 14.11 -30.73 -23.33
C PHE A 667 12.61 -31.03 -23.43
N GLU A 668 11.89 -30.96 -22.31
CA GLU A 668 10.43 -31.08 -22.28
C GLU A 668 9.84 -29.75 -22.79
N GLU A 669 9.85 -29.55 -24.11
CA GLU A 669 9.23 -28.38 -24.72
C GLU A 669 7.70 -28.56 -24.76
N SER A 670 6.99 -28.00 -23.79
CA SER A 670 5.53 -27.84 -23.83
C SER A 670 5.08 -26.55 -24.54
N PHE A 671 5.98 -25.87 -25.25
CA PHE A 671 5.72 -24.55 -25.82
C PHE A 671 5.20 -24.63 -27.26
N SER A 672 4.17 -23.83 -27.57
CA SER A 672 3.73 -23.58 -28.94
C SER A 672 4.87 -23.01 -29.80
N PRO A 673 5.05 -23.47 -31.05
CA PRO A 673 6.08 -22.99 -31.96
C PRO A 673 6.05 -21.47 -32.15
N TRP A 674 4.87 -20.85 -32.07
CA TRP A 674 4.70 -19.40 -32.12
C TRP A 674 5.53 -18.64 -31.07
N ARG A 675 5.57 -19.14 -29.82
CA ARG A 675 6.32 -18.48 -28.74
C ARG A 675 7.83 -18.52 -28.98
N ARG A 676 8.32 -19.59 -29.61
CA ARG A 676 9.73 -19.73 -30.00
C ARG A 676 10.10 -18.68 -31.04
N TRP A 677 9.27 -18.53 -32.08
CA TRP A 677 9.46 -17.51 -33.11
C TRP A 677 9.40 -16.08 -32.60
N ALA A 678 8.62 -15.81 -31.54
CA ALA A 678 8.60 -14.49 -30.89
C ALA A 678 9.84 -14.21 -30.01
N ARG A 679 10.42 -15.24 -29.37
CA ARG A 679 11.55 -15.08 -28.42
C ARG A 679 12.90 -14.91 -29.10
N ILE A 680 13.12 -15.60 -30.22
CA ILE A 680 14.37 -15.53 -30.99
C ILE A 680 14.73 -14.09 -31.39
N PRO A 681 13.86 -13.31 -32.05
CA PRO A 681 14.19 -11.94 -32.45
C PRO A 681 14.43 -11.02 -31.25
N VAL A 682 13.69 -11.20 -30.14
CA VAL A 682 13.92 -10.42 -28.91
C VAL A 682 15.29 -10.72 -28.32
N ALA A 683 15.70 -11.99 -28.28
CA ALA A 683 17.02 -12.38 -27.80
C ALA A 683 18.13 -11.84 -28.71
N LEU A 684 17.99 -11.99 -30.03
CA LEU A 684 18.97 -11.48 -31.00
C LEU A 684 19.07 -9.95 -30.96
N ALA A 685 17.95 -9.24 -30.88
CA ALA A 685 17.92 -7.78 -30.76
C ALA A 685 18.58 -7.33 -29.45
N SER A 686 18.27 -8.00 -28.33
CA SER A 686 18.89 -7.69 -27.03
C SER A 686 20.41 -7.89 -27.09
N SER A 687 20.89 -9.00 -27.65
CA SER A 687 22.32 -9.25 -27.82
C SER A 687 23.00 -8.23 -28.74
N LEU A 688 22.33 -7.84 -29.84
CA LEU A 688 22.83 -6.84 -30.78
C LEU A 688 22.96 -5.46 -30.11
N VAL A 689 21.95 -5.04 -29.36
CA VAL A 689 21.98 -3.75 -28.67
C VAL A 689 23.06 -3.74 -27.59
N VAL A 690 23.25 -4.82 -26.84
CA VAL A 690 24.38 -4.94 -25.91
C VAL A 690 25.72 -4.85 -26.65
N ALA A 691 25.86 -5.52 -27.80
CA ALA A 691 27.09 -5.45 -28.61
C ALA A 691 27.37 -4.04 -29.12
N VAL A 692 26.34 -3.33 -29.62
CA VAL A 692 26.46 -1.93 -30.06
C VAL A 692 26.81 -1.03 -28.88
N ALA A 693 26.17 -1.21 -27.72
CA ALA A 693 26.46 -0.42 -26.53
C ALA A 693 27.91 -0.61 -26.06
N VAL A 694 28.42 -1.85 -26.04
CA VAL A 694 29.82 -2.14 -25.70
C VAL A 694 30.79 -1.50 -26.71
N TRP A 695 30.48 -1.58 -28.02
CA TRP A 695 31.30 -0.95 -29.05
C TRP A 695 31.33 0.58 -28.90
N VAL A 696 30.16 1.22 -28.75
CA VAL A 696 30.04 2.67 -28.56
C VAL A 696 30.79 3.10 -27.30
N ALA A 697 30.58 2.42 -26.17
CA ALA A 697 31.27 2.73 -24.91
C ALA A 697 32.80 2.58 -25.03
N ALA A 698 33.28 1.55 -25.75
CA ALA A 698 34.70 1.38 -26.01
C ALA A 698 35.26 2.50 -26.91
N SER A 699 34.48 2.96 -27.90
CA SER A 699 34.87 4.01 -28.83
C SER A 699 34.84 5.42 -28.21
N ALA A 700 34.01 5.63 -27.18
CA ALA A 700 33.82 6.91 -26.49
C ALA A 700 34.87 7.18 -25.42
N ARG A 701 35.90 6.33 -25.27
CA ARG A 701 36.95 6.50 -24.26
C ARG A 701 37.83 7.72 -24.58
N THR A 702 37.79 8.73 -23.70
CA THR A 702 38.59 9.96 -23.79
C THR A 702 39.74 10.03 -22.79
N ALA A 703 39.64 9.32 -21.67
CA ALA A 703 40.68 9.27 -20.63
C ALA A 703 41.78 8.25 -20.93
N ARG A 704 43.01 8.52 -20.48
CA ARG A 704 44.14 7.56 -20.54
C ARG A 704 43.83 6.35 -19.65
N PRO A 705 44.07 5.10 -20.09
CA PRO A 705 43.87 3.92 -19.26
C PRO A 705 44.84 3.85 -18.06
N ASP A 706 44.33 3.49 -16.89
CA ASP A 706 45.14 3.30 -15.66
C ASP A 706 46.07 2.08 -15.71
N GLY A 707 45.99 1.25 -16.75
CA GLY A 707 46.81 0.04 -16.87
C GLY A 707 48.31 0.32 -16.98
N GLU A 708 48.71 1.43 -17.59
CA GLU A 708 50.13 1.78 -17.74
C GLU A 708 50.79 2.20 -16.41
N PRO A 709 50.17 3.03 -15.56
CA PRO A 709 50.58 3.20 -14.17
C PRO A 709 50.67 1.88 -13.39
N MET A 710 49.68 1.00 -13.51
CA MET A 710 49.68 -0.29 -12.81
C MET A 710 50.83 -1.21 -13.24
N VAL A 711 51.15 -1.27 -14.53
CA VAL A 711 52.32 -2.03 -15.03
C VAL A 711 53.61 -1.46 -14.46
N THR A 712 53.71 -0.13 -14.37
CA THR A 712 54.89 0.55 -13.82
C THR A 712 55.05 0.28 -12.33
N GLU A 713 53.96 0.34 -11.56
CA GLU A 713 53.95 0.05 -10.13
C GLU A 713 54.35 -1.41 -9.84
N VAL A 714 53.78 -2.37 -10.56
CA VAL A 714 54.13 -3.79 -10.41
C VAL A 714 55.62 -4.03 -10.72
N ALA A 715 56.16 -3.35 -11.73
CA ALA A 715 57.57 -3.43 -12.05
C ALA A 715 58.46 -2.81 -10.96
N HIS A 716 58.00 -1.78 -10.24
CA HIS A 716 58.71 -1.19 -9.09
C HIS A 716 58.84 -2.18 -7.92
N HIS A 717 57.85 -3.04 -7.71
CA HIS A 717 57.88 -4.13 -6.73
C HIS A 717 58.69 -5.37 -7.19
N GLY A 718 59.32 -5.32 -8.38
CA GLY A 718 60.12 -6.44 -8.90
C GLY A 718 59.29 -7.67 -9.34
N LEU A 719 57.96 -7.53 -9.38
CA LEU A 719 57.02 -8.57 -9.78
C LEU A 719 56.82 -8.55 -11.30
N LYS A 720 56.48 -9.71 -11.90
CA LYS A 720 56.30 -9.82 -13.36
C LYS A 720 54.85 -10.07 -13.77
N ASN A 721 54.04 -10.66 -12.88
CA ASN A 721 52.63 -10.90 -13.17
C ASN A 721 51.77 -9.71 -12.69
N VAL A 722 51.41 -8.84 -13.63
CA VAL A 722 50.57 -7.67 -13.38
C VAL A 722 49.15 -8.05 -12.97
N VAL A 723 48.58 -9.12 -13.56
CA VAL A 723 47.19 -9.52 -13.28
C VAL A 723 47.07 -10.09 -11.88
N ALA A 724 47.95 -11.01 -11.50
CA ALA A 724 47.98 -11.56 -10.15
C ALA A 724 48.14 -10.45 -9.11
N THR A 725 49.14 -9.57 -9.30
CA THR A 725 49.40 -8.45 -8.38
C THR A 725 48.19 -7.51 -8.23
N ILE A 726 47.47 -7.22 -9.32
CA ILE A 726 46.22 -6.46 -9.22
C ILE A 726 45.19 -7.17 -8.34
N LEU A 727 45.02 -8.48 -8.50
CA LEU A 727 44.01 -9.24 -7.77
C LEU A 727 44.37 -9.45 -6.30
N VAL A 728 45.64 -9.65 -5.96
CA VAL A 728 46.04 -10.01 -4.60
C VAL A 728 46.55 -8.85 -3.76
N ASP A 729 46.92 -7.72 -4.38
CA ASP A 729 47.51 -6.57 -3.71
C ASP A 729 46.71 -5.28 -4.01
N LEU A 730 46.76 -4.77 -5.25
CA LEU A 730 46.19 -3.45 -5.59
C LEU A 730 44.64 -3.38 -5.49
N ARG A 731 43.94 -4.48 -5.81
CA ARG A 731 42.47 -4.62 -5.79
C ARG A 731 42.02 -5.89 -5.06
N SER A 732 42.73 -6.23 -3.99
CA SER A 732 42.47 -7.40 -3.15
C SER A 732 41.08 -7.45 -2.51
N TRP A 733 40.40 -6.31 -2.37
CA TRP A 733 38.98 -6.23 -1.99
C TRP A 733 38.05 -6.94 -2.97
N ASP A 734 38.32 -6.88 -4.28
CA ASP A 734 37.50 -7.53 -5.31
C ASP A 734 37.61 -9.06 -5.16
N THR A 735 38.83 -9.58 -5.01
CA THR A 735 39.10 -11.02 -4.82
C THR A 735 38.53 -11.57 -3.51
N MET A 736 38.53 -10.77 -2.42
CA MET A 736 37.86 -11.13 -1.17
C MET A 736 36.33 -11.22 -1.36
N GLY A 737 35.73 -10.26 -2.07
CA GLY A 737 34.31 -10.24 -2.39
C GLY A 737 33.87 -11.43 -3.23
N GLU A 738 34.59 -11.73 -4.31
CA GLU A 738 34.34 -12.89 -5.18
C GLU A 738 34.43 -14.21 -4.41
N SER A 739 35.45 -14.34 -3.55
CA SER A 739 35.63 -15.54 -2.71
C SER A 739 34.48 -15.73 -1.71
N ALA A 740 33.99 -14.64 -1.12
CA ALA A 740 32.81 -14.68 -0.26
C ALA A 740 31.54 -15.09 -1.04
N VAL A 741 31.36 -14.60 -2.26
CA VAL A 741 30.24 -15.00 -3.15
C VAL A 741 30.31 -16.49 -3.47
N LEU A 742 31.50 -17.02 -3.79
CA LEU A 742 31.68 -18.45 -4.05
C LEU A 742 31.38 -19.32 -2.83
N ALA A 743 31.85 -18.91 -1.64
CA ALA A 743 31.54 -19.59 -0.39
C ALA A 743 30.02 -19.60 -0.12
N ALA A 744 29.35 -18.45 -0.30
CA ALA A 744 27.91 -18.33 -0.13
C ALA A 744 27.14 -19.20 -1.13
N ALA A 745 27.55 -19.22 -2.40
CA ALA A 745 26.94 -20.06 -3.43
C ALA A 745 27.07 -21.55 -3.10
N ALA A 746 28.26 -22.01 -2.68
CA ALA A 746 28.49 -23.41 -2.30
C ALA A 746 27.63 -23.82 -1.10
N VAL A 747 27.64 -23.02 -0.03
CA VAL A 747 26.81 -23.25 1.16
C VAL A 747 25.32 -23.25 0.80
N GLY A 748 24.88 -22.35 -0.09
CA GLY A 748 23.50 -22.27 -0.58
C GLY A 748 23.08 -23.52 -1.36
N VAL A 749 23.92 -23.98 -2.30
CA VAL A 749 23.69 -25.21 -3.07
C VAL A 749 23.58 -26.42 -2.14
N THR A 750 24.54 -26.59 -1.23
CA THR A 750 24.53 -27.68 -0.25
C THR A 750 23.29 -27.60 0.65
N SER A 751 22.93 -26.42 1.12
CA SER A 751 21.72 -26.21 1.93
C SER A 751 20.45 -26.62 1.19
N LEU A 752 20.23 -26.14 -0.04
CA LEU A 752 19.05 -26.50 -0.85
C LEU A 752 18.95 -28.00 -1.13
N ILE A 753 20.09 -28.63 -1.39
CA ILE A 753 20.17 -30.06 -1.64
C ILE A 753 19.83 -30.84 -0.38
N PHE A 754 20.36 -30.50 0.80
CA PHE A 754 20.17 -31.30 2.01
C PHE A 754 18.91 -30.95 2.84
N LEU A 755 18.30 -29.75 2.67
CA LEU A 755 17.13 -29.29 3.45
C LEU A 755 15.76 -29.84 3.02
N HIS A 756 15.67 -30.68 1.99
CA HIS A 756 14.41 -31.20 1.42
C HIS A 756 13.61 -32.18 2.32
N ARG A 757 13.76 -32.15 3.66
CA ARG A 757 13.13 -33.11 4.58
C ARG A 757 12.24 -32.48 5.66
N ARG A 758 11.71 -31.27 5.44
CA ARG A 758 10.74 -30.67 6.36
C ARG A 758 9.27 -30.96 6.04
N THR A 759 8.94 -31.50 4.86
CA THR A 759 7.53 -31.68 4.45
C THR A 759 7.06 -33.14 4.47
N ASP A 760 7.95 -34.14 4.35
CA ASP A 760 7.56 -35.56 4.25
C ASP A 760 7.92 -36.42 5.49
N SER A 761 8.35 -35.81 6.59
CA SER A 761 8.68 -36.56 7.82
C SER A 761 8.30 -35.77 9.08
N ALA A 762 7.04 -35.36 9.18
CA ALA A 762 6.44 -35.00 10.45
C ALA A 762 6.27 -36.28 11.28
N GLY A 763 7.30 -36.67 12.04
CA GLY A 763 7.22 -37.85 12.91
C GLY A 763 8.53 -38.35 13.55
N GLN A 764 9.71 -37.81 13.23
CA GLN A 764 10.93 -38.15 13.97
C GLN A 764 11.62 -36.88 14.47
N GLU A 765 11.51 -36.66 15.78
CA GLU A 765 12.29 -35.67 16.52
C GLU A 765 13.78 -35.94 16.34
N ILE A 766 14.51 -34.95 15.81
CA ILE A 766 15.97 -34.95 15.80
C ILE A 766 16.40 -34.18 17.07
N PRO A 767 17.24 -34.76 17.95
CA PRO A 767 17.69 -34.08 19.17
C PRO A 767 18.41 -32.77 18.87
N TYR A 768 18.22 -31.78 19.76
CA TYR A 768 18.61 -30.37 19.66
C TYR A 768 20.13 -30.11 19.50
N ASP A 769 20.97 -31.14 19.65
CA ASP A 769 22.44 -31.04 19.69
C ASP A 769 23.14 -31.29 18.34
N ARG A 770 22.39 -31.24 17.22
CA ARG A 770 22.92 -31.60 15.89
C ARG A 770 22.89 -30.43 14.91
N THR A 771 24.06 -29.90 14.61
CA THR A 771 24.27 -28.96 13.49
C THR A 771 24.14 -29.67 12.14
N ILE A 772 23.79 -28.92 11.09
CA ILE A 772 23.62 -29.39 9.69
C ILE A 772 24.85 -30.20 9.21
N TRP A 773 26.05 -29.84 9.68
CA TRP A 773 27.33 -30.49 9.39
C TRP A 773 27.53 -31.86 10.05
N SER A 774 26.73 -32.21 11.06
CA SER A 774 26.74 -33.53 11.71
C SER A 774 25.86 -34.56 10.98
N LEU A 775 24.99 -34.12 10.07
CA LEU A 775 24.13 -35.00 9.26
C LEU A 775 24.85 -35.47 7.99
N SER A 776 25.78 -34.68 7.46
CA SER A 776 26.65 -35.09 6.35
C SER A 776 27.72 -36.10 6.79
N SER A 777 28.02 -36.18 8.09
CA SER A 777 29.06 -37.05 8.66
C SER A 777 28.61 -38.46 9.01
N ARG A 778 27.31 -38.81 8.90
CA ARG A 778 26.91 -40.22 9.02
C ARG A 778 27.47 -40.99 7.83
N GLY A 779 28.52 -41.73 8.17
CA GLY A 779 29.39 -42.49 7.29
C GLY A 779 28.66 -43.08 6.11
N VAL A 780 29.27 -42.88 4.96
CA VAL A 780 29.25 -43.85 3.88
C VAL A 780 29.62 -45.19 4.52
N GLY A 781 28.62 -46.00 4.89
CA GLY A 781 28.84 -47.31 5.49
C GLY A 781 29.70 -48.10 4.53
N ARG A 782 30.86 -48.57 5.00
CA ARG A 782 31.65 -49.55 4.27
C ARG A 782 30.70 -50.71 3.91
N PRO A 783 30.61 -51.14 2.64
CA PRO A 783 29.95 -52.40 2.35
C PRO A 783 30.62 -53.47 3.21
N GLY A 784 29.82 -54.28 3.92
CA GLY A 784 30.35 -55.49 4.56
C GLY A 784 31.05 -56.35 3.50
N PRO A 785 32.16 -57.03 3.84
CA PRO A 785 32.87 -57.83 2.85
C PRO A 785 31.92 -58.90 2.29
N GLY A 786 31.76 -58.93 0.97
CA GLY A 786 31.19 -60.09 0.30
C GLY A 786 32.13 -61.30 0.47
N PRO A 787 31.62 -62.54 0.36
CA PRO A 787 32.36 -63.75 0.78
C PRO A 787 33.69 -64.01 0.05
N ASP A 788 33.97 -63.36 -1.08
CA ASP A 788 35.12 -63.68 -1.95
C ASP A 788 35.98 -62.47 -2.35
N SER A 789 36.45 -61.65 -1.39
CA SER A 789 37.46 -60.61 -1.70
C SER A 789 38.77 -60.84 -0.97
N THR A 790 39.74 -61.40 -1.69
CA THR A 790 41.16 -61.45 -1.30
C THR A 790 41.68 -60.03 -1.07
N ARG A 791 42.50 -59.85 -0.02
CA ARG A 791 43.09 -58.57 0.39
C ARG A 791 44.13 -58.07 -0.63
N GLU A 792 43.69 -57.53 -1.75
CA GLU A 792 44.53 -56.66 -2.58
C GLU A 792 44.32 -55.19 -2.18
N ARG A 793 45.43 -54.50 -1.88
CA ARG A 793 45.46 -53.05 -1.66
C ARG A 793 45.30 -52.35 -3.02
N THR A 794 44.06 -52.21 -3.48
CA THR A 794 43.74 -51.43 -4.68
C THR A 794 43.83 -49.93 -4.38
N TRP A 795 44.53 -49.17 -5.24
CA TRP A 795 44.75 -47.72 -5.10
C TRP A 795 43.47 -46.88 -5.32
N LEU A 796 42.44 -47.46 -5.97
CA LEU A 796 41.07 -46.93 -6.07
C LEU A 796 40.08 -47.88 -5.38
N ALA A 797 39.14 -47.32 -4.62
CA ALA A 797 37.99 -47.98 -3.99
C ALA A 797 36.96 -48.48 -5.01
N ALA A 798 37.01 -47.99 -6.25
CA ALA A 798 36.16 -48.40 -7.38
C ALA A 798 36.02 -49.92 -7.52
N GLY A 799 37.14 -50.64 -7.34
CA GLY A 799 37.19 -52.10 -7.41
C GLY A 799 36.39 -52.85 -6.33
N ARG A 800 35.93 -52.16 -5.28
CA ARG A 800 35.15 -52.72 -4.17
C ARG A 800 33.70 -52.20 -4.09
N SER A 801 33.38 -51.08 -4.74
CA SER A 801 32.10 -50.36 -4.54
C SER A 801 31.23 -50.19 -5.79
N LEU A 802 31.75 -50.42 -7.00
CA LEU A 802 31.01 -50.28 -8.27
C LEU A 802 30.84 -51.65 -8.95
N ALA A 803 29.67 -51.91 -9.54
CA ALA A 803 29.41 -53.12 -10.29
C ALA A 803 30.35 -53.22 -11.53
N PRO A 804 30.86 -54.41 -11.89
CA PRO A 804 31.85 -54.58 -12.96
C PRO A 804 31.45 -53.98 -14.31
N GLU A 805 30.15 -54.00 -14.61
CA GLU A 805 29.52 -53.48 -15.83
C GLU A 805 29.57 -51.94 -15.98
N HIS A 806 29.85 -51.21 -14.90
CA HIS A 806 29.98 -49.74 -14.90
C HIS A 806 31.44 -49.27 -14.71
N ARG A 807 32.41 -50.18 -14.73
CA ARG A 807 33.84 -49.87 -14.54
C ARG A 807 34.55 -49.63 -15.87
N SER A 808 35.38 -48.60 -15.91
CA SER A 808 36.32 -48.37 -17.02
C SER A 808 37.75 -48.51 -16.50
N VAL A 809 38.37 -49.66 -16.77
CA VAL A 809 39.76 -49.95 -16.36
C VAL A 809 40.74 -48.92 -16.95
N VAL A 810 40.50 -48.47 -18.19
CA VAL A 810 41.29 -47.43 -18.85
C VAL A 810 41.24 -46.12 -18.07
N PHE A 811 40.05 -45.71 -17.62
CA PHE A 811 39.88 -44.48 -16.87
C PHE A 811 40.47 -44.58 -15.44
N GLU A 812 40.35 -45.73 -14.78
CA GLU A 812 40.96 -46.00 -13.47
C GLU A 812 42.51 -45.88 -13.52
N VAL A 813 43.14 -46.46 -14.55
CA VAL A 813 44.60 -46.37 -14.75
C VAL A 813 45.04 -44.95 -15.07
N LEU A 814 44.30 -44.25 -15.94
CA LEU A 814 44.60 -42.85 -16.28
C LEU A 814 44.47 -41.94 -15.05
N ALA A 815 43.39 -42.06 -14.28
CA ALA A 815 43.17 -41.31 -13.05
C ALA A 815 44.35 -41.48 -12.07
N ARG A 816 44.92 -42.69 -11.98
CA ARG A 816 46.11 -42.97 -11.17
C ARG A 816 47.35 -42.26 -11.64
N LEU A 817 47.58 -42.27 -12.94
CA LEU A 817 48.77 -41.68 -13.55
C LEU A 817 48.75 -40.15 -13.42
N ILE A 818 47.58 -39.53 -13.62
CA ILE A 818 47.47 -38.07 -13.73
C ILE A 818 47.17 -37.36 -12.40
N PHE A 819 46.63 -38.05 -11.40
CA PHE A 819 46.20 -37.40 -10.15
C PHE A 819 47.33 -36.64 -9.43
N HIS A 820 48.47 -37.28 -9.19
CA HIS A 820 49.60 -36.65 -8.50
C HIS A 820 50.25 -35.54 -9.34
N PRO A 821 50.49 -35.73 -10.66
CA PRO A 821 50.94 -34.63 -11.53
C PRO A 821 50.02 -33.41 -11.50
N ILE A 822 48.69 -33.59 -11.53
CA ILE A 822 47.74 -32.48 -11.48
C ILE A 822 47.81 -31.74 -10.12
N LEU A 823 47.97 -32.46 -9.01
CA LEU A 823 48.16 -31.83 -7.70
C LEU A 823 49.48 -31.06 -7.59
N VAL A 824 50.57 -31.60 -8.15
CA VAL A 824 51.85 -30.89 -8.19
C VAL A 824 51.72 -29.63 -9.04
N LEU A 825 51.07 -29.71 -10.20
CA LEU A 825 50.78 -28.56 -11.05
C LEU A 825 49.93 -27.51 -10.32
N SER A 826 48.91 -27.94 -9.57
CA SER A 826 48.06 -27.08 -8.77
C SER A 826 48.83 -26.28 -7.71
N VAL A 827 49.77 -26.93 -7.00
CA VAL A 827 50.66 -26.25 -6.04
C VAL A 827 51.68 -25.35 -6.74
N TYR A 828 52.21 -25.78 -7.88
CA TYR A 828 53.11 -24.96 -8.70
C TYR A 828 52.42 -23.65 -9.15
N LEU A 829 51.18 -23.73 -9.63
CA LEU A 829 50.40 -22.56 -10.04
C LEU A 829 50.12 -21.59 -8.90
N LEU A 830 50.03 -22.06 -7.65
CA LEU A 830 49.90 -21.20 -6.48
C LEU A 830 51.19 -20.40 -6.22
N PHE A 831 52.35 -21.06 -6.24
CA PHE A 831 53.62 -20.42 -5.90
C PHE A 831 54.23 -19.58 -7.03
N CYS A 832 53.89 -19.86 -8.29
CA CYS A 832 54.42 -19.11 -9.43
C CYS A 832 53.63 -17.84 -9.77
N ALA A 833 52.54 -17.54 -9.06
CA ALA A 833 51.58 -16.49 -9.38
C ALA A 833 52.20 -15.09 -9.52
N GLU A 834 53.23 -14.76 -8.74
CA GLU A 834 53.93 -13.46 -8.77
C GLU A 834 54.72 -13.22 -10.07
N ASN A 835 55.13 -14.29 -10.75
CA ASN A 835 56.11 -14.22 -11.85
C ASN A 835 55.65 -14.86 -13.16
N LEU A 836 54.71 -15.81 -13.08
CA LEU A 836 54.18 -16.55 -14.21
C LEU A 836 52.65 -16.62 -14.08
N PRO A 837 51.96 -16.98 -15.17
CA PRO A 837 50.52 -17.17 -15.12
C PRO A 837 50.14 -18.24 -14.09
N GLY A 838 49.25 -17.90 -13.16
CA GLY A 838 48.98 -18.67 -11.95
C GLY A 838 48.21 -17.87 -10.90
N GLY A 839 47.98 -18.49 -9.74
CA GLY A 839 47.24 -17.88 -8.63
C GLY A 839 46.47 -18.89 -7.79
N GLY A 840 46.03 -18.43 -6.63
CA GLY A 840 45.24 -19.23 -5.69
C GLY A 840 43.98 -19.82 -6.31
N PHE A 841 43.27 -19.04 -7.12
CA PHE A 841 42.01 -19.44 -7.74
C PHE A 841 42.18 -20.62 -8.72
N ILE A 842 43.05 -20.48 -9.72
CA ILE A 842 43.30 -21.55 -10.70
C ILE A 842 43.96 -22.76 -10.04
N GLY A 843 44.89 -22.55 -9.11
CA GLY A 843 45.48 -23.63 -8.32
C GLY A 843 44.39 -24.46 -7.63
N GLY A 844 43.43 -23.79 -6.98
CA GLY A 844 42.30 -24.45 -6.30
C GLY A 844 41.38 -25.21 -7.27
N LEU A 845 41.10 -24.66 -8.45
CA LEU A 845 40.32 -25.33 -9.50
C LEU A 845 41.03 -26.59 -10.02
N VAL A 846 42.33 -26.52 -10.29
CA VAL A 846 43.12 -27.65 -10.78
C VAL A 846 43.17 -28.78 -9.75
N ALA A 847 43.33 -28.45 -8.46
CA ALA A 847 43.18 -29.43 -7.38
C ALA A 847 41.76 -30.03 -7.32
N GLY A 848 40.74 -29.19 -7.53
CA GLY A 848 39.35 -29.62 -7.65
C GLY A 848 39.14 -30.62 -8.80
N VAL A 849 39.72 -30.36 -9.97
CA VAL A 849 39.69 -31.27 -11.13
C VAL A 849 40.36 -32.60 -10.81
N ALA A 850 41.51 -32.60 -10.12
CA ALA A 850 42.16 -33.83 -9.68
C ALA A 850 41.23 -34.72 -8.82
N LEU A 851 40.47 -34.09 -7.92
CA LEU A 851 39.52 -34.79 -7.05
C LEU A 851 38.25 -35.23 -7.80
N ILE A 852 37.80 -34.44 -8.78
CA ILE A 852 36.71 -34.82 -9.69
C ILE A 852 37.09 -36.05 -10.52
N VAL A 853 38.32 -36.12 -11.04
CA VAL A 853 38.80 -37.29 -11.79
C VAL A 853 38.72 -38.56 -10.94
N ARG A 854 39.11 -38.48 -9.64
CA ARG A 854 38.95 -39.61 -8.70
C ARG A 854 37.48 -39.95 -8.44
N TYR A 855 36.61 -38.95 -8.30
CA TYR A 855 35.17 -39.17 -8.18
C TYR A 855 34.59 -39.87 -9.41
N LEU A 856 34.97 -39.46 -10.62
CA LEU A 856 34.51 -40.12 -11.85
C LEU A 856 35.02 -41.56 -11.97
N ALA A 857 36.21 -41.86 -11.43
CA ALA A 857 36.83 -43.18 -11.51
C ALA A 857 36.26 -44.17 -10.49
N GLY A 858 35.92 -43.72 -9.27
CA GLY A 858 35.51 -44.62 -8.18
C GLY A 858 34.26 -44.21 -7.40
N GLY A 859 33.51 -43.24 -7.91
CA GLY A 859 32.26 -42.77 -7.33
C GLY A 859 32.43 -42.08 -5.98
N ARG A 860 31.33 -41.98 -5.23
CA ARG A 860 31.28 -41.26 -3.94
C ARG A 860 32.23 -41.81 -2.86
N PHE A 861 32.53 -43.10 -2.89
CA PHE A 861 33.36 -43.78 -1.89
C PHE A 861 34.84 -43.41 -2.08
N GLU A 862 35.29 -43.40 -3.33
CA GLU A 862 36.65 -43.00 -3.69
C GLU A 862 36.92 -41.52 -3.36
N LEU A 863 35.96 -40.63 -3.65
CA LEU A 863 36.08 -39.22 -3.30
C LEU A 863 36.16 -38.99 -1.77
N ALA A 864 35.46 -39.83 -0.99
CA ALA A 864 35.49 -39.76 0.47
C ALA A 864 36.84 -40.25 1.04
N GLU A 865 37.48 -41.24 0.40
CA GLU A 865 38.83 -41.67 0.77
C GLU A 865 39.91 -40.68 0.31
N ALA A 866 39.74 -40.07 -0.87
CA ALA A 866 40.65 -39.08 -1.43
C ALA A 866 40.72 -37.79 -0.61
N ALA A 867 39.59 -37.34 -0.05
CA ALA A 867 39.48 -36.13 0.74
C ALA A 867 38.68 -36.40 2.03
N PRO A 868 39.26 -36.99 3.08
CA PRO A 868 38.50 -37.43 4.26
C PRO A 868 37.90 -36.28 5.10
N ARG A 869 38.36 -35.03 4.89
CA ARG A 869 37.89 -33.84 5.62
C ARG A 869 36.63 -33.23 4.97
N GLN A 870 35.88 -32.47 5.76
CA GLN A 870 34.64 -31.82 5.31
C GLN A 870 34.95 -30.66 4.35
N PRO A 871 34.18 -30.47 3.25
CA PRO A 871 34.43 -29.38 2.30
C PRO A 871 34.30 -28.00 2.95
N GLY A 872 33.32 -27.83 3.84
CA GLY A 872 33.13 -26.59 4.60
C GLY A 872 34.30 -26.19 5.50
N LEU A 873 35.15 -27.15 5.90
CA LEU A 873 36.40 -26.83 6.61
C LEU A 873 37.39 -26.11 5.70
N PHE A 874 37.53 -26.54 4.44
CA PHE A 874 38.41 -25.89 3.47
C PHE A 874 37.89 -24.51 3.09
N THR A 875 36.57 -24.38 2.85
CA THR A 875 35.92 -23.09 2.59
C THR A 875 36.07 -22.12 3.76
N GLY A 876 35.82 -22.59 4.99
CA GLY A 876 35.96 -21.77 6.20
C GLY A 876 37.40 -21.40 6.53
N LEU A 877 38.34 -22.35 6.38
CA LEU A 877 39.77 -22.10 6.59
C LEU A 877 40.32 -21.12 5.55
N GLY A 878 39.93 -21.27 4.28
CA GLY A 878 40.31 -20.34 3.23
C GLY A 878 39.84 -18.92 3.52
N LEU A 879 38.56 -18.76 3.85
CA LEU A 879 38.01 -17.44 4.22
C LEU A 879 38.68 -16.86 5.47
N PHE A 880 38.96 -17.70 6.47
CA PHE A 880 39.67 -17.30 7.69
C PHE A 880 41.09 -16.81 7.37
N VAL A 881 41.85 -17.56 6.58
CA VAL A 881 43.22 -17.20 6.19
C VAL A 881 43.22 -15.89 5.40
N MET A 882 42.35 -15.74 4.40
CA MET A 882 42.24 -14.49 3.63
C MET A 882 41.90 -13.30 4.53
N THR A 883 40.92 -13.46 5.42
CA THR A 883 40.49 -12.39 6.33
C THR A 883 41.57 -12.06 7.36
N ALA A 884 42.29 -13.06 7.88
CA ALA A 884 43.38 -12.85 8.82
C ALA A 884 44.55 -12.10 8.17
N VAL A 885 44.93 -12.48 6.94
CA VAL A 885 45.97 -11.77 6.17
C VAL A 885 45.53 -10.35 5.83
N ALA A 886 44.26 -10.15 5.43
CA ALA A 886 43.69 -8.83 5.19
C ALA A 886 43.76 -7.92 6.42
N LEU A 887 43.37 -8.45 7.60
CA LEU A 887 43.41 -7.71 8.86
C LEU A 887 44.83 -7.47 9.36
N LEU A 888 45.80 -8.32 9.00
CA LEU A 888 47.21 -8.12 9.36
C LEU A 888 47.75 -6.80 8.79
N GLY A 889 47.25 -6.36 7.63
CA GLY A 889 47.59 -5.05 7.04
C GLY A 889 47.31 -3.87 7.97
N LEU A 890 46.34 -3.97 8.90
CA LEU A 890 46.02 -2.89 9.85
C LEU A 890 47.21 -2.49 10.74
N ILE A 891 48.20 -3.37 10.89
CA ILE A 891 49.43 -3.07 11.62
C ILE A 891 50.18 -1.89 10.99
N ASP A 892 50.05 -1.69 9.68
CA ASP A 892 50.68 -0.59 8.93
C ASP A 892 49.68 0.51 8.51
N GLY A 893 48.50 0.53 9.14
CA GLY A 893 47.52 1.62 9.02
C GLY A 893 46.41 1.42 8.00
N THR A 894 46.45 0.39 7.13
CA THR A 894 45.37 0.08 6.17
C THR A 894 45.10 -1.41 6.05
N VAL A 895 43.82 -1.78 5.94
CA VAL A 895 43.42 -3.18 5.69
C VAL A 895 43.96 -3.62 4.31
N LEU A 896 44.37 -4.88 4.18
CA LEU A 896 44.89 -5.48 2.93
C LEU A 896 46.22 -4.90 2.43
N HIS A 897 47.00 -4.24 3.28
CA HIS A 897 48.38 -3.90 2.94
C HIS A 897 49.26 -5.15 2.81
N ALA A 898 50.04 -5.25 1.72
CA ALA A 898 50.97 -6.35 1.50
C ALA A 898 52.30 -6.11 2.25
N PHE A 899 52.83 -7.17 2.87
CA PHE A 899 54.17 -7.17 3.47
C PHE A 899 55.09 -8.07 2.65
N GLU A 900 56.25 -7.55 2.29
CA GLU A 900 57.31 -8.26 1.57
C GLU A 900 58.53 -8.49 2.48
N TYR A 901 59.11 -9.69 2.40
CA TYR A 901 60.31 -10.09 3.13
C TYR A 901 61.33 -10.73 2.18
N HIS A 902 62.52 -10.15 2.13
CA HIS A 902 63.65 -10.68 1.37
C HIS A 902 64.69 -11.29 2.30
N GLY A 903 65.22 -12.46 1.94
CA GLY A 903 66.29 -13.12 2.70
C GLY A 903 67.20 -13.98 1.84
N HIS A 904 68.27 -14.54 2.42
CA HIS A 904 69.23 -15.39 1.72
C HIS A 904 69.37 -16.74 2.43
N LEU A 905 69.02 -17.83 1.74
CA LEU A 905 69.16 -19.20 2.24
C LEU A 905 70.46 -19.83 1.70
N PRO A 906 71.30 -20.45 2.55
CA PRO A 906 72.63 -20.92 2.16
C PRO A 906 72.67 -22.03 1.08
N LEU A 907 71.54 -22.68 0.80
CA LEU A 907 71.39 -23.72 -0.25
C LEU A 907 70.52 -23.29 -1.44
N PHE A 908 69.70 -22.25 -1.30
CA PHE A 908 68.64 -21.89 -2.25
C PHE A 908 68.76 -20.47 -2.82
N GLY A 909 69.75 -19.69 -2.36
CA GLY A 909 69.97 -18.31 -2.81
C GLY A 909 69.04 -17.30 -2.15
N GLU A 910 68.84 -16.17 -2.82
CA GLU A 910 67.89 -15.13 -2.39
C GLU A 910 66.44 -15.62 -2.53
N TYR A 911 65.61 -15.35 -1.52
CA TYR A 911 64.19 -15.67 -1.52
C TYR A 911 63.34 -14.43 -1.23
N HIS A 912 62.17 -14.39 -1.86
CA HIS A 912 61.11 -13.40 -1.67
C HIS A 912 59.90 -14.09 -1.04
N LEU A 913 59.43 -13.59 0.10
CA LEU A 913 58.20 -14.04 0.75
C LEU A 913 57.27 -12.84 0.90
N ALA A 914 56.09 -12.92 0.31
CA ALA A 914 55.10 -11.86 0.42
C ALA A 914 53.78 -12.38 0.99
N THR A 915 53.10 -11.56 1.79
CA THR A 915 51.76 -11.90 2.33
C THR A 915 50.69 -12.13 1.27
N PRO A 916 50.76 -11.57 0.04
CA PRO A 916 49.87 -11.95 -1.05
C PRO A 916 49.87 -13.45 -1.37
N VAL A 917 50.98 -14.17 -1.22
CA VAL A 917 51.02 -15.65 -1.41
C VAL A 917 50.17 -16.37 -0.35
N LEU A 918 50.16 -15.87 0.89
CA LEU A 918 49.31 -16.40 1.96
C LEU A 918 47.84 -16.07 1.74
N PHE A 919 47.55 -14.88 1.21
CA PHE A 919 46.21 -14.50 0.80
C PHE A 919 45.70 -15.43 -0.31
N ASP A 920 46.51 -15.68 -1.33
CA ASP A 920 46.22 -16.60 -2.43
C ASP A 920 46.10 -18.06 -1.98
N PHE A 921 46.86 -18.48 -0.98
CA PHE A 921 46.67 -19.79 -0.35
C PHE A 921 45.29 -19.90 0.33
N GLY A 922 44.80 -18.82 0.92
CA GLY A 922 43.43 -18.74 1.41
C GLY A 922 42.38 -18.91 0.30
N VAL A 923 42.55 -18.21 -0.83
CA VAL A 923 41.70 -18.36 -2.03
C VAL A 923 41.73 -19.80 -2.55
N TYR A 924 42.93 -20.39 -2.64
CA TYR A 924 43.14 -21.77 -3.06
C TYR A 924 42.33 -22.77 -2.23
N LEU A 925 42.40 -22.67 -0.90
CA LEU A 925 41.65 -23.53 0.01
C LEU A 925 40.14 -23.34 -0.14
N LEU A 926 39.71 -22.09 -0.33
CA LEU A 926 38.30 -21.76 -0.49
C LEU A 926 37.72 -22.38 -1.76
N VAL A 927 38.37 -22.16 -2.91
CA VAL A 927 37.95 -22.68 -4.22
C VAL A 927 37.95 -24.20 -4.22
N LEU A 928 39.00 -24.83 -3.67
CA LEU A 928 39.05 -26.28 -3.50
C LEU A 928 37.87 -26.80 -2.67
N GLY A 929 37.56 -26.12 -1.55
CA GLY A 929 36.43 -26.43 -0.69
C GLY A 929 35.09 -26.33 -1.43
N VAL A 930 34.89 -25.28 -2.23
CA VAL A 930 33.68 -25.06 -3.04
C VAL A 930 33.49 -26.18 -4.07
N VAL A 931 34.53 -26.52 -4.84
CA VAL A 931 34.45 -27.59 -5.84
C VAL A 931 34.15 -28.94 -5.18
N LEU A 932 34.82 -29.24 -4.07
CA LEU A 932 34.56 -30.44 -3.28
C LEU A 932 33.13 -30.51 -2.76
N ASP A 933 32.58 -29.39 -2.29
CA ASP A 933 31.23 -29.33 -1.75
C ASP A 933 30.19 -29.58 -2.84
N ILE A 934 30.34 -28.92 -4.00
CA ILE A 934 29.46 -29.10 -5.16
C ILE A 934 29.47 -30.56 -5.64
N VAL A 935 30.66 -31.16 -5.81
CA VAL A 935 30.79 -32.54 -6.31
C VAL A 935 30.22 -33.55 -5.32
N ARG A 936 30.40 -33.33 -4.01
CA ARG A 936 29.80 -34.19 -2.98
C ARG A 936 28.29 -34.02 -2.89
N ALA A 937 27.80 -32.79 -2.87
CA ALA A 937 26.38 -32.51 -2.71
C ALA A 937 25.58 -33.02 -3.90
N LEU A 938 26.06 -32.77 -5.13
CA LEU A 938 25.41 -33.21 -6.35
C LEU A 938 25.72 -34.68 -6.67
N GLY A 939 26.99 -35.04 -6.78
CA GLY A 939 27.41 -36.38 -7.19
C GLY A 939 26.98 -37.47 -6.21
N ALA A 940 27.36 -37.36 -4.94
CA ALA A 940 27.08 -38.42 -3.97
C ALA A 940 25.57 -38.56 -3.66
N LYS A 941 24.79 -37.48 -3.77
CA LYS A 941 23.33 -37.56 -3.57
C LYS A 941 22.63 -38.13 -4.79
N VAL A 942 23.02 -37.75 -6.00
CA VAL A 942 22.49 -38.34 -7.24
C VAL A 942 22.78 -39.85 -7.25
N ASP A 943 23.99 -40.27 -6.91
CA ASP A 943 24.34 -41.70 -6.80
C ASP A 943 23.43 -42.43 -5.80
N ARG A 944 23.19 -41.85 -4.61
CA ARG A 944 22.26 -42.42 -3.60
C ARG A 944 20.83 -42.54 -4.11
N GLN A 945 20.36 -41.57 -4.89
CA GLN A 945 18.99 -41.57 -5.42
C GLN A 945 18.84 -42.59 -6.55
N ILE A 946 19.83 -42.73 -7.43
CA ILE A 946 19.85 -43.73 -8.49
C ILE A 946 19.87 -45.14 -7.89
N GLU A 947 20.74 -45.40 -6.91
CA GLU A 947 20.79 -46.68 -6.20
C GLU A 947 19.45 -47.03 -5.52
N ARG A 948 18.78 -46.04 -4.89
CA ARG A 948 17.46 -46.23 -4.29
C ARG A 948 16.39 -46.57 -5.32
N ALA A 949 16.32 -45.83 -6.42
CA ALA A 949 15.36 -46.08 -7.50
C ALA A 949 15.61 -47.45 -8.16
N ALA A 950 16.87 -47.86 -8.33
CA ALA A 950 17.22 -49.18 -8.82
C ALA A 950 16.80 -50.29 -7.84
N ALA A 951 17.02 -50.09 -6.52
CA ALA A 951 16.60 -51.03 -5.49
C ALA A 951 15.07 -51.19 -5.43
N GLU A 952 14.32 -50.09 -5.56
CA GLU A 952 12.85 -50.09 -5.63
C GLU A 952 12.33 -50.79 -6.89
N GLY A 953 12.95 -50.55 -8.06
CA GLY A 953 12.62 -51.25 -9.30
C GLY A 953 12.91 -52.76 -9.24
N THR A 954 14.00 -53.16 -8.59
CA THR A 954 14.38 -54.59 -8.43
C THR A 954 13.46 -55.31 -7.43
N ALA A 955 12.98 -54.61 -6.40
CA ALA A 955 11.96 -55.13 -5.47
C ALA A 955 10.60 -55.32 -6.16
N GLY A 956 10.21 -54.41 -7.07
CA GLY A 956 9.01 -54.56 -7.89
C GLY A 956 9.06 -55.76 -8.85
N VAL A 957 10.22 -56.05 -9.45
CA VAL A 957 10.40 -57.21 -10.33
C VAL A 957 10.46 -58.53 -9.55
N ARG A 958 11.05 -58.56 -8.34
CA ARG A 958 11.01 -59.75 -7.46
C ARG A 958 9.60 -60.04 -6.92
N GLY A 959 8.79 -59.02 -6.65
CA GLY A 959 7.39 -59.19 -6.25
C GLY A 959 6.52 -59.85 -7.32
N VAL A 960 6.78 -59.57 -8.60
CA VAL A 960 6.05 -60.18 -9.74
C VAL A 960 6.49 -61.62 -10.03
N LEU A 961 7.74 -61.98 -9.68
CA LEU A 961 8.25 -63.35 -9.83
C LEU A 961 7.90 -64.26 -8.65
N SER A 962 7.71 -63.73 -7.44
CA SER A 962 7.25 -64.54 -6.30
C SER A 962 5.76 -64.88 -6.35
N THR A 963 4.95 -64.15 -7.12
CA THR A 963 3.53 -64.48 -7.35
C THR A 963 3.28 -65.55 -8.41
N ARG A 964 4.32 -66.03 -9.12
CA ARG A 964 4.21 -67.05 -10.18
C ARG A 964 4.80 -68.43 -9.82
N SER A 965 5.25 -68.64 -8.58
CA SER A 965 5.87 -69.90 -8.13
C SER A 965 5.22 -70.51 -6.89
N GLY A 966 3.92 -70.24 -6.69
CA GLY A 966 3.11 -70.83 -5.63
C GLY A 966 1.76 -71.32 -6.15
N GLU A 967 1.76 -72.18 -7.16
CA GLU A 967 0.61 -73.04 -7.48
C GLU A 967 0.96 -74.46 -7.06
N ASP A 968 0.37 -74.90 -5.94
CA ASP A 968 0.23 -76.32 -5.58
C ASP A 968 -1.27 -76.66 -5.73
N PRO A 969 -1.65 -77.77 -6.38
CA PRO A 969 -3.01 -77.96 -6.89
C PRO A 969 -3.84 -78.89 -6.01
N THR A 970 -4.81 -78.35 -5.27
CA THR A 970 -5.95 -79.14 -4.74
C THR A 970 -7.20 -78.26 -4.56
N ASP A 971 -8.07 -78.28 -5.58
CA ASP A 971 -9.51 -78.61 -5.56
C ASP A 971 -10.51 -77.90 -4.59
N PRO A 972 -11.84 -77.91 -4.85
CA PRO A 972 -12.54 -76.78 -5.45
C PRO A 972 -13.80 -76.37 -4.65
N ALA A 973 -14.19 -75.09 -4.65
CA ALA A 973 -15.60 -74.75 -4.40
C ALA A 973 -15.90 -73.28 -4.69
N THR A 974 -16.87 -73.06 -5.60
CA THR A 974 -17.93 -72.04 -5.54
C THR A 974 -17.49 -70.57 -5.36
N GLY A 975 -17.71 -69.64 -6.28
CA GLY A 975 -18.77 -69.52 -7.27
C GLY A 975 -19.20 -68.05 -7.31
N GLY A 976 -19.36 -67.50 -8.51
CA GLY A 976 -20.26 -66.39 -8.79
C GLY A 976 -19.75 -64.97 -8.55
N GLY A 977 -19.86 -64.14 -9.61
CA GLY A 977 -20.43 -62.79 -9.46
C GLY A 977 -19.56 -61.63 -9.92
N ASP A 978 -19.70 -61.31 -11.20
CA ASP A 978 -19.75 -59.97 -11.81
C ASP A 978 -19.27 -58.72 -11.04
N GLY A 979 -18.38 -57.97 -11.69
CA GLY A 979 -18.75 -56.65 -12.22
C GLY A 979 -18.44 -55.40 -11.38
N ARG A 980 -17.23 -54.84 -11.53
CA ARG A 980 -16.97 -53.50 -12.07
C ARG A 980 -15.49 -53.17 -12.10
#